data_AF-A0A4S3FU34-F1
#
_entry.id   AF-A0A4S3FU34-F1
#
_cell.length_a   1.000
_cell.length_b   1.000
_cell.length_c   1.000
_cell.angle_alpha   90.00
_cell.angle_beta   90.00
_cell.angle_gamma   90.00
#
_symmetry.space_group_name_H-M   'P 1'
#
loop_
_entity.id
_entity.type
_entity.pdbx_description
1 polymer ?
#
loop_
_entity_poly.entity_id
_entity_poly.type
_entity_poly.pdbx_seq_one_letter_code
_entity_poly.pdbx_strand_id
1 'polypeptide(L)'
;MMAVLRFAQAVQLSAKTYLVWVMLALLISWAAPVSDTYAQTVTDNATMMRAPPPPDEDAPPFNDARGVIQDVPRTMITNQVYDVWVMMKNTGTLEWNSWGNYRLGVIGGDYWGIGRVELPGIVPPDSSPTFRFQVRAPSTPGTYTFQWRMVQDGVEWFGVPSTAVTVTVRDPINNASYVSHYQTTEMQTGQRYDVSVTMYNNGESTWSRALEYTLMAQGPHNNTTWGFNRVPLPVAEVRPGESVTFTFPVTAPATAGAYISQWGMQRERYGSFGVSTNAVSVNVTAPYNDAQVVSVNVPARMQTRQSYNVAVTMRNSGTTTWAPGANYNLGSQNPHDNQIWGLGRVAVATPVAPGQQYTFNFPVTAPAPGDYTMQWGMVQDGVQWFGPGASSPVTVTEDLSRVTFIHTDGLGSPVARTDGNGNPVSQSRYEPYGYVASGATPTIGFTGHVNDADTGLTYMQQRYYDPVAGRFLSIDPVVTDANTGSSFNRYAYAINNPFKFIDPDGRKEEQREITPEDRRRAREEARKIYEETRITTQRCAEQTCTNSENAVAALQGIWSVFTGAGNSIRFVARGIGVLGPEEKKKWNEESKRVDDFVSRYRNDPAFKREVDQGARDVAGKVLTENSNGAGKAYISARAATGIITGLGPAAVIGDTVRAVEQGNGMAESLISGGILGE
;
A
#
# COMPACT_ATOMS: atom_id res chain seq x y z
N MET A 1 -17.74 -20.45 -39.66
CA MET A 1 -18.45 -21.08 -40.79
C MET A 1 -17.57 -20.93 -42.02
N MET A 2 -17.04 -22.08 -42.48
CA MET A 2 -16.74 -22.43 -43.88
C MET A 2 -15.76 -21.53 -44.64
N ALA A 3 -14.53 -21.93 -45.01
CA ALA A 3 -14.11 -23.16 -45.67
C ALA A 3 -15.03 -23.55 -46.83
N VAL A 4 -14.60 -23.32 -48.08
CA VAL A 4 -14.74 -24.23 -49.24
C VAL A 4 -14.24 -23.50 -50.51
N LEU A 5 -13.17 -24.09 -51.10
CA LEU A 5 -12.91 -24.34 -52.54
C LEU A 5 -13.15 -23.18 -53.53
N ARG A 6 -12.21 -22.74 -54.37
CA ARG A 6 -11.41 -23.42 -55.43
C ARG A 6 -11.54 -22.48 -56.67
N PHE A 7 -10.47 -22.16 -57.38
CA PHE A 7 -10.19 -22.58 -58.78
C PHE A 7 -9.16 -21.68 -59.47
N ALA A 8 -8.16 -22.34 -60.09
CA ALA A 8 -7.33 -21.96 -61.26
C ALA A 8 -6.38 -20.74 -61.18
N GLN A 9 -5.05 -21.00 -61.16
CA GLN A 9 -4.08 -20.82 -62.28
C GLN A 9 -3.44 -19.41 -62.25
N ALA A 10 -2.13 -19.17 -62.31
CA ALA A 10 -0.95 -19.98 -62.57
C ALA A 10 0.34 -19.20 -62.15
N VAL A 11 1.47 -19.92 -62.09
CA VAL A 11 2.89 -19.49 -62.19
C VAL A 11 3.71 -19.23 -60.90
N GLN A 12 4.49 -20.27 -60.54
CA GLN A 12 5.92 -20.34 -60.13
C GLN A 12 6.42 -19.51 -58.93
N LEU A 13 7.24 -19.99 -57.96
CA LEU A 13 8.29 -21.03 -57.99
C LEU A 13 8.65 -21.45 -56.53
N SER A 14 8.50 -22.73 -56.16
CA SER A 14 9.28 -23.52 -55.17
C SER A 14 8.83 -24.99 -55.37
N ALA A 15 9.59 -26.08 -55.28
CA ALA A 15 10.78 -26.40 -54.51
C ALA A 15 11.52 -27.65 -55.09
N LYS A 16 12.79 -27.78 -54.68
CA LYS A 16 13.56 -29.00 -54.35
C LYS A 16 13.38 -30.29 -55.18
N THR A 17 14.43 -30.56 -55.93
CA THR A 17 14.96 -31.82 -56.45
C THR A 17 15.07 -32.94 -55.41
N TYR A 18 14.43 -34.08 -55.65
CA TYR A 18 14.93 -35.42 -55.30
C TYR A 18 14.25 -36.41 -56.26
N LEU A 19 15.02 -36.91 -57.22
CA LEU A 19 14.63 -37.93 -58.18
C LEU A 19 15.71 -39.01 -58.16
N VAL A 20 15.26 -40.23 -58.46
CA VAL A 20 16.02 -41.48 -58.52
C VAL A 20 16.07 -42.28 -57.20
N TRP A 21 14.89 -42.47 -56.63
CA TRP A 21 14.45 -43.79 -56.17
C TRP A 21 13.02 -44.01 -56.67
N VAL A 22 12.69 -45.25 -57.01
CA VAL A 22 11.42 -45.75 -57.58
C VAL A 22 11.32 -45.70 -59.11
N MET A 23 12.14 -46.54 -59.76
CA MET A 23 11.82 -47.26 -61.00
C MET A 23 12.51 -48.61 -60.92
N LEU A 24 12.05 -49.50 -60.03
CA LEU A 24 12.09 -50.96 -60.25
C LEU A 24 11.28 -51.68 -59.16
N ALA A 25 9.96 -51.75 -59.36
CA ALA A 25 9.10 -52.75 -58.73
C ALA A 25 7.82 -52.95 -59.58
N LEU A 26 7.85 -53.93 -60.47
CA LEU A 26 6.70 -54.64 -61.05
C LEU A 26 7.09 -56.13 -60.99
N LEU A 27 6.69 -56.83 -59.92
CA LEU A 27 5.55 -57.75 -59.80
C LEU A 27 5.71 -59.11 -60.51
N ILE A 28 6.07 -60.12 -59.68
CA ILE A 28 5.47 -61.47 -59.51
C ILE A 28 5.22 -62.36 -60.75
N SER A 29 5.85 -63.55 -60.77
CA SER A 29 5.14 -64.86 -60.78
C SER A 29 6.06 -66.10 -60.58
N TRP A 30 5.69 -66.91 -59.57
CA TRP A 30 5.65 -68.39 -59.48
C TRP A 30 6.90 -69.32 -59.57
N ALA A 31 7.02 -70.11 -58.48
CA ALA A 31 7.24 -71.57 -58.39
C ALA A 31 8.62 -72.24 -58.61
N ALA A 32 8.95 -73.12 -57.64
CA ALA A 32 9.99 -74.15 -57.56
C ALA A 32 9.95 -75.18 -58.74
N PRO A 33 10.91 -76.14 -58.95
CA PRO A 33 11.74 -76.82 -57.94
C PRO A 33 13.18 -77.31 -58.34
N VAL A 34 13.89 -77.76 -57.29
CA VAL A 34 14.78 -78.94 -57.08
C VAL A 34 15.22 -79.83 -58.28
N SER A 35 16.49 -80.30 -58.18
CA SER A 35 17.15 -81.48 -58.81
C SER A 35 17.42 -81.38 -60.32
N ASP A 36 18.45 -81.97 -60.92
CA ASP A 36 19.27 -83.12 -60.53
C ASP A 36 20.57 -83.17 -61.36
N THR A 37 21.61 -83.72 -60.73
CA THR A 37 22.65 -84.60 -61.27
C THR A 37 23.23 -84.52 -62.70
N TYR A 38 24.55 -84.77 -62.71
CA TYR A 38 25.28 -85.74 -63.55
C TYR A 38 26.06 -85.27 -64.79
N ALA A 39 27.39 -85.33 -64.61
CA ALA A 39 28.36 -86.04 -65.45
C ALA A 39 28.75 -85.44 -66.82
N GLN A 40 29.99 -84.94 -66.89
CA GLN A 40 31.17 -85.58 -67.55
C GLN A 40 32.20 -84.48 -67.88
N THR A 41 33.31 -84.35 -67.14
CA THR A 41 34.64 -85.00 -67.29
C THR A 41 35.48 -84.57 -68.49
N VAL A 42 36.79 -84.48 -68.23
CA VAL A 42 37.97 -84.37 -69.14
C VAL A 42 38.21 -82.92 -69.60
N THR A 43 39.25 -82.17 -69.21
CA THR A 43 40.69 -82.36 -68.89
C THR A 43 41.11 -81.03 -68.22
N ASP A 44 41.78 -80.95 -67.08
CA ASP A 44 43.16 -81.36 -66.84
C ASP A 44 43.39 -81.59 -65.35
N ASN A 45 43.82 -82.79 -65.01
CA ASN A 45 44.34 -83.10 -63.69
C ASN A 45 45.61 -83.92 -63.88
N ALA A 46 46.76 -83.25 -63.90
CA ALA A 46 48.06 -83.88 -63.70
C ALA A 46 49.08 -82.85 -63.19
N THR A 47 48.83 -82.29 -62.01
CA THR A 47 49.87 -81.91 -61.03
C THR A 47 49.20 -81.63 -59.67
N MET A 48 48.57 -82.64 -59.08
CA MET A 48 48.42 -82.69 -57.63
C MET A 48 49.65 -83.39 -57.04
N MET A 49 50.04 -82.96 -55.84
CA MET A 49 50.97 -83.64 -54.94
C MET A 49 52.45 -83.63 -55.39
N ARG A 50 53.08 -82.46 -55.26
CA ARG A 50 54.31 -82.46 -54.47
C ARG A 50 53.91 -82.25 -53.02
N ALA A 51 54.26 -83.20 -52.15
CA ALA A 51 54.49 -82.85 -50.75
C ALA A 51 55.37 -81.59 -50.72
N PRO A 52 55.18 -80.64 -49.79
CA PRO A 52 56.21 -79.63 -49.57
C PRO A 52 57.53 -80.41 -49.43
N PRO A 53 58.61 -79.97 -50.11
CA PRO A 53 59.89 -80.64 -49.93
C PRO A 53 60.15 -80.78 -48.42
N PRO A 54 60.75 -81.89 -47.96
CA PRO A 54 61.26 -81.90 -46.59
C PRO A 54 62.09 -80.62 -46.40
N PRO A 55 62.02 -79.96 -45.23
CA PRO A 55 62.76 -78.73 -45.02
C PRO A 55 64.20 -79.01 -45.43
N ASP A 56 64.70 -78.22 -46.37
CA ASP A 56 66.07 -78.32 -46.87
C ASP A 56 66.96 -78.22 -45.64
N GLU A 57 67.53 -79.35 -45.17
CA GLU A 57 68.30 -79.40 -43.91
C GLU A 57 69.55 -78.50 -43.97
N ASP A 58 69.88 -78.00 -45.17
CA ASP A 58 70.98 -77.07 -45.45
C ASP A 58 70.52 -75.66 -45.90
N ALA A 59 69.21 -75.32 -45.85
CA ALA A 59 68.78 -73.93 -46.08
C ALA A 59 69.24 -73.05 -44.90
N PRO A 60 69.92 -71.91 -45.17
CA PRO A 60 70.40 -71.05 -44.09
C PRO A 60 69.22 -70.59 -43.23
N PRO A 61 69.38 -70.57 -41.89
CA PRO A 61 68.33 -70.13 -41.00
C PRO A 61 67.89 -68.71 -41.36
N PHE A 62 66.57 -68.50 -41.47
CA PHE A 62 66.01 -67.22 -41.91
C PHE A 62 64.90 -66.75 -40.97
N ASN A 63 64.78 -65.44 -40.84
CA ASN A 63 63.69 -64.78 -40.13
C ASN A 63 62.54 -64.52 -41.11
N ASP A 64 61.34 -64.97 -40.78
CA ASP A 64 60.15 -64.59 -41.53
C ASP A 64 58.92 -64.57 -40.62
N ALA A 65 58.01 -63.62 -40.87
CA ALA A 65 56.82 -63.44 -40.07
C ALA A 65 55.63 -63.10 -40.95
N ARG A 66 54.42 -63.41 -40.47
CA ARG A 66 53.19 -62.99 -41.13
C ARG A 66 52.21 -62.41 -40.12
N GLY A 67 51.72 -61.20 -40.36
CA GLY A 67 50.60 -60.64 -39.60
C GLY A 67 49.35 -61.51 -39.76
N VAL A 68 48.70 -61.83 -38.63
CA VAL A 68 47.50 -62.68 -38.64
C VAL A 68 46.25 -61.86 -38.35
N ILE A 69 46.22 -61.17 -37.21
CA ILE A 69 45.09 -60.34 -36.78
C ILE A 69 45.56 -59.27 -35.80
N GLN A 70 44.84 -58.15 -35.73
CA GLN A 70 45.09 -57.07 -34.80
C GLN A 70 43.77 -56.47 -34.31
N ASP A 71 43.79 -55.88 -33.14
CA ASP A 71 42.66 -55.19 -32.51
C ASP A 71 43.09 -53.79 -32.10
N VAL A 72 42.43 -52.82 -32.72
CA VAL A 72 42.66 -51.41 -32.50
C VAL A 72 41.34 -50.67 -32.77
N PRO A 73 40.94 -49.73 -31.89
CA PRO A 73 39.80 -48.87 -32.14
C PRO A 73 39.93 -48.12 -33.47
N ARG A 74 38.85 -48.07 -34.26
CA ARG A 74 38.81 -47.26 -35.50
C ARG A 74 38.76 -45.76 -35.22
N THR A 75 38.43 -45.37 -34.00
CA THR A 75 38.40 -43.98 -33.56
C THR A 75 39.04 -43.85 -32.19
N MET A 76 39.90 -42.84 -32.04
CA MET A 76 40.60 -42.52 -30.79
C MET A 76 40.47 -41.03 -30.46
N ILE A 77 40.60 -40.69 -29.19
CA ILE A 77 40.58 -39.31 -28.68
C ILE A 77 42.03 -38.87 -28.44
N THR A 78 42.36 -37.65 -28.84
CA THR A 78 43.71 -37.09 -28.73
C THR A 78 44.29 -37.28 -27.32
N ASN A 79 45.55 -37.73 -27.25
CA ASN A 79 46.31 -38.01 -26.01
C ASN A 79 45.77 -39.11 -25.07
N GLN A 80 44.62 -39.75 -25.36
CA GLN A 80 44.15 -40.88 -24.55
C GLN A 80 44.99 -42.14 -24.81
N VAL A 81 45.07 -43.00 -23.81
CA VAL A 81 45.79 -44.27 -23.87
C VAL A 81 44.80 -45.39 -24.15
N TYR A 82 45.14 -46.26 -25.11
CA TYR A 82 44.32 -47.41 -25.51
C TYR A 82 45.12 -48.69 -25.36
N ASP A 83 44.51 -49.71 -24.75
CA ASP A 83 45.01 -51.08 -24.80
C ASP A 83 44.72 -51.67 -26.19
N VAL A 84 45.76 -52.16 -26.86
CA VAL A 84 45.69 -52.74 -28.20
C VAL A 84 46.45 -54.06 -28.24
N TRP A 85 46.20 -54.87 -29.28
CA TRP A 85 47.01 -56.05 -29.50
C TRP A 85 47.21 -56.38 -30.98
N VAL A 86 48.35 -57.01 -31.27
CA VAL A 86 48.74 -57.49 -32.61
C VAL A 86 49.21 -58.93 -32.49
N MET A 87 48.76 -59.80 -33.38
CA MET A 87 49.22 -61.19 -33.47
C MET A 87 50.07 -61.38 -34.73
N MET A 88 51.29 -61.85 -34.53
CA MET A 88 52.22 -62.22 -35.60
C MET A 88 52.45 -63.72 -35.57
N LYS A 89 52.54 -64.38 -36.73
CA LYS A 89 52.98 -65.77 -36.84
C LYS A 89 54.46 -65.81 -37.24
N ASN A 90 55.26 -66.63 -36.57
CA ASN A 90 56.61 -66.99 -37.00
C ASN A 90 56.51 -68.01 -38.15
N THR A 91 56.95 -67.61 -39.35
CA THR A 91 56.97 -68.45 -40.55
C THR A 91 58.40 -68.80 -41.00
N GLY A 92 59.40 -68.29 -40.28
CA GLY A 92 60.80 -68.62 -40.48
C GLY A 92 61.25 -69.86 -39.71
N THR A 93 62.54 -70.15 -39.80
CA THR A 93 63.17 -71.30 -39.13
C THR A 93 63.89 -70.91 -37.83
N LEU A 94 64.07 -69.61 -37.57
CA LEU A 94 64.68 -69.09 -36.35
C LEU A 94 63.66 -68.90 -35.22
N GLU A 95 64.03 -69.31 -34.02
CA GLU A 95 63.31 -68.95 -32.78
C GLU A 95 63.57 -67.49 -32.42
N TRP A 96 62.52 -66.73 -32.11
CA TRP A 96 62.68 -65.37 -31.60
C TRP A 96 62.68 -65.36 -30.09
N ASN A 97 63.70 -64.74 -29.51
CA ASN A 97 63.80 -64.51 -28.07
C ASN A 97 64.38 -63.12 -27.81
N SER A 98 64.27 -62.65 -26.56
CA SER A 98 64.72 -61.30 -26.19
C SER A 98 66.22 -61.08 -26.34
N TRP A 99 67.03 -62.15 -26.36
CA TRP A 99 68.48 -62.06 -26.47
C TRP A 99 68.90 -61.75 -27.91
N GLY A 100 68.10 -62.19 -28.88
CA GLY A 100 68.27 -61.87 -30.30
C GLY A 100 67.81 -60.47 -30.71
N ASN A 101 67.34 -59.64 -29.78
CA ASN A 101 66.78 -58.29 -30.03
C ASN A 101 65.60 -58.27 -31.01
N TYR A 102 64.79 -59.32 -31.02
CA TYR A 102 63.56 -59.38 -31.81
C TYR A 102 62.44 -58.58 -31.15
N ARG A 103 61.75 -57.74 -31.94
CA ARG A 103 60.67 -56.86 -31.47
C ARG A 103 59.59 -56.70 -32.53
N LEU A 104 58.43 -56.21 -32.10
CA LEU A 104 57.41 -55.69 -33.00
C LEU A 104 57.62 -54.18 -33.18
N GLY A 105 57.79 -53.71 -34.41
CA GLY A 105 58.02 -52.30 -34.73
C GLY A 105 56.86 -51.66 -35.48
N VAL A 106 56.62 -50.37 -35.21
CA VAL A 106 55.59 -49.58 -35.90
C VAL A 106 56.02 -49.23 -37.32
N ILE A 107 55.10 -49.28 -38.28
CA ILE A 107 55.31 -48.80 -39.66
C ILE A 107 54.70 -47.41 -39.83
N GLY A 108 55.46 -46.49 -40.42
CA GLY A 108 54.98 -45.18 -40.82
C GLY A 108 55.25 -44.04 -39.84
N GLY A 109 55.87 -44.30 -38.68
CA GLY A 109 56.34 -43.30 -37.71
C GLY A 109 55.86 -43.55 -36.27
N ASP A 110 56.46 -42.84 -35.30
CA ASP A 110 56.28 -43.08 -33.85
C ASP A 110 55.09 -42.30 -33.23
N TYR A 111 54.03 -42.04 -34.00
CA TYR A 111 52.90 -41.21 -33.54
C TYR A 111 52.00 -41.88 -32.50
N TRP A 112 52.17 -43.18 -32.24
CA TRP A 112 51.46 -43.92 -31.19
C TRP A 112 52.12 -43.83 -29.80
N GLY A 113 53.19 -43.04 -29.67
CA GLY A 113 53.94 -42.86 -28.43
C GLY A 113 54.83 -44.05 -28.06
N ILE A 114 54.90 -45.07 -28.91
CA ILE A 114 55.73 -46.27 -28.76
C ILE A 114 56.18 -46.74 -30.15
N GLY A 115 57.48 -46.97 -30.32
CA GLY A 115 58.07 -47.39 -31.60
C GLY A 115 58.42 -48.88 -31.67
N ARG A 116 58.55 -49.54 -30.52
CA ARG A 116 58.95 -50.94 -30.38
C ARG A 116 58.18 -51.60 -29.24
N VAL A 117 57.77 -52.85 -29.43
CA VAL A 117 57.13 -53.69 -28.42
C VAL A 117 57.96 -54.96 -28.25
N GLU A 118 58.33 -55.26 -27.01
CA GLU A 118 59.10 -56.47 -26.67
C GLU A 118 58.28 -57.75 -26.92
N LEU A 119 58.98 -58.87 -27.15
CA LEU A 119 58.33 -60.17 -27.27
C LEU A 119 57.58 -60.54 -25.98
N PRO A 120 56.39 -61.17 -26.08
CA PRO A 120 55.67 -61.68 -24.92
C PRO A 120 56.36 -62.91 -24.27
N GLY A 121 57.37 -63.48 -24.92
CA GLY A 121 58.12 -64.66 -24.50
C GLY A 121 58.96 -65.21 -25.65
N ILE A 122 59.47 -66.44 -25.49
CA ILE A 122 60.12 -67.18 -26.57
C ILE A 122 59.09 -67.54 -27.64
N VAL A 123 59.44 -67.35 -28.91
CA VAL A 123 58.57 -67.57 -30.07
C VAL A 123 59.20 -68.59 -31.02
N PRO A 124 58.87 -69.89 -30.89
CA PRO A 124 59.35 -70.93 -31.80
C PRO A 124 58.82 -70.77 -33.22
N PRO A 125 59.45 -71.41 -34.22
CA PRO A 125 58.88 -71.58 -35.56
C PRO A 125 57.43 -72.07 -35.51
N ASP A 126 56.61 -71.61 -36.45
CA ASP A 126 55.17 -71.91 -36.58
C ASP A 126 54.24 -71.43 -35.43
N SER A 127 54.78 -70.79 -34.38
CA SER A 127 53.96 -70.21 -33.31
C SER A 127 53.38 -68.83 -33.66
N SER A 128 52.32 -68.41 -32.97
CA SER A 128 51.60 -67.14 -33.21
C SER A 128 51.46 -66.28 -31.94
N PRO A 129 52.53 -65.60 -31.48
CA PRO A 129 52.48 -64.74 -30.30
C PRO A 129 51.50 -63.57 -30.47
N THR A 130 50.82 -63.22 -29.37
CA THR A 130 50.01 -61.99 -29.27
C THR A 130 50.77 -60.95 -28.45
N PHE A 131 51.05 -59.81 -29.06
CA PHE A 131 51.64 -58.63 -28.43
C PHE A 131 50.52 -57.78 -27.85
N ARG A 132 50.47 -57.62 -26.53
CA ARG A 132 49.53 -56.73 -25.82
C ARG A 132 50.28 -55.53 -25.29
N PHE A 133 49.86 -54.33 -25.65
CA PHE A 133 50.56 -53.10 -25.27
C PHE A 133 49.61 -51.91 -25.30
N GLN A 134 50.08 -50.79 -24.77
CA GLN A 134 49.35 -49.53 -24.74
C GLN A 134 49.91 -48.58 -25.79
N VAL A 135 49.02 -47.89 -26.49
CA VAL A 135 49.36 -46.78 -27.37
C VAL A 135 48.72 -45.50 -26.87
N ARG A 136 49.44 -44.39 -27.01
CA ARG A 136 48.88 -43.05 -26.81
C ARG A 136 48.43 -42.53 -28.17
N ALA A 137 47.17 -42.17 -28.28
CA ALA A 137 46.65 -41.54 -29.49
C ALA A 137 47.39 -40.21 -29.75
N PRO A 138 47.73 -39.89 -31.00
CA PRO A 138 48.36 -38.64 -31.40
C PRO A 138 47.72 -37.40 -30.77
N SER A 139 48.52 -36.38 -30.47
CA SER A 139 48.03 -35.11 -29.91
C SER A 139 47.29 -34.23 -30.93
N THR A 140 47.41 -34.55 -32.22
CA THR A 140 46.80 -33.81 -33.32
C THR A 140 45.65 -34.62 -33.92
N PRO A 141 44.44 -34.05 -34.09
CA PRO A 141 43.37 -34.72 -34.81
C PRO A 141 43.76 -35.03 -36.25
N GLY A 142 43.36 -36.20 -36.75
CA GLY A 142 43.69 -36.63 -38.10
C GLY A 142 43.44 -38.11 -38.31
N THR A 143 43.82 -38.59 -39.50
CA THR A 143 43.73 -40.01 -39.86
C THR A 143 45.13 -40.61 -39.86
N TYR A 144 45.31 -41.70 -39.11
CA TYR A 144 46.59 -42.35 -38.89
C TYR A 144 46.52 -43.82 -39.29
N THR A 145 47.63 -44.39 -39.73
CA THR A 145 47.71 -45.82 -40.08
C THR A 145 48.24 -46.62 -38.90
N PHE A 146 47.51 -47.64 -38.48
CA PHE A 146 47.98 -48.59 -37.47
C PHE A 146 48.47 -49.85 -38.18
N GLN A 147 49.80 -49.98 -38.26
CA GLN A 147 50.46 -51.08 -38.95
C GLN A 147 51.79 -51.42 -38.29
N TRP A 148 52.11 -52.71 -38.17
CA TRP A 148 53.27 -53.20 -37.44
C TRP A 148 54.00 -54.28 -38.24
N ARG A 149 55.30 -54.45 -38.00
CA ARG A 149 56.14 -55.48 -38.63
C ARG A 149 57.20 -55.95 -37.66
N MET A 150 57.59 -57.21 -37.77
CA MET A 150 58.69 -57.75 -36.97
C MET A 150 60.02 -57.11 -37.39
N VAL A 151 60.85 -56.82 -36.40
CA VAL A 151 62.18 -56.23 -36.57
C VAL A 151 63.15 -56.93 -35.65
N GLN A 152 64.34 -57.20 -36.15
CA GLN A 152 65.48 -57.53 -35.33
C GLN A 152 66.30 -56.25 -35.19
N ASP A 153 66.24 -55.61 -34.02
CA ASP A 153 66.79 -54.28 -33.85
C ASP A 153 68.30 -54.26 -34.10
N GLY A 154 68.74 -53.33 -34.94
CA GLY A 154 70.13 -53.23 -35.41
C GLY A 154 70.49 -54.15 -36.58
N VAL A 155 69.56 -55.00 -37.04
CA VAL A 155 69.78 -55.95 -38.15
C VAL A 155 68.85 -55.65 -39.32
N GLU A 156 67.57 -55.99 -39.23
CA GLU A 156 66.63 -55.87 -40.34
C GLU A 156 65.16 -55.85 -39.92
N TRP A 157 64.32 -55.35 -40.82
CA TRP A 157 62.86 -55.54 -40.76
C TRP A 157 62.47 -56.73 -41.61
N PHE A 158 61.77 -57.71 -41.04
CA PHE A 158 61.48 -58.98 -41.70
C PHE A 158 59.99 -59.34 -41.65
N GLY A 159 59.59 -60.31 -42.47
CA GLY A 159 58.20 -60.73 -42.58
C GLY A 159 57.27 -59.78 -43.32
N VAL A 160 56.03 -60.21 -43.52
CA VAL A 160 54.93 -59.42 -44.05
C VAL A 160 54.34 -58.56 -42.93
N PRO A 161 54.21 -57.23 -43.13
CA PRO A 161 53.50 -56.35 -42.21
C PRO A 161 52.12 -56.86 -41.81
N SER A 162 51.63 -56.43 -40.65
CA SER A 162 50.21 -56.56 -40.31
C SER A 162 49.34 -55.78 -41.31
N THR A 163 48.05 -56.11 -41.36
CA THR A 163 47.09 -55.36 -42.18
C THR A 163 47.03 -53.90 -41.71
N ALA A 164 47.16 -52.94 -42.62
CA ALA A 164 47.01 -51.53 -42.30
C ALA A 164 45.57 -51.22 -41.85
N VAL A 165 45.39 -50.69 -40.64
CA VAL A 165 44.09 -50.20 -40.16
C VAL A 165 44.11 -48.69 -40.08
N THR A 166 43.14 -48.06 -40.74
CA THR A 166 42.94 -46.61 -40.66
C THR A 166 42.24 -46.25 -39.35
N VAL A 167 42.90 -45.44 -38.52
CA VAL A 167 42.39 -44.94 -37.23
C VAL A 167 42.17 -43.44 -37.32
N THR A 168 40.96 -42.98 -37.03
CA THR A 168 40.65 -41.55 -36.95
C THR A 168 40.84 -41.07 -35.52
N VAL A 169 41.74 -40.12 -35.33
CA VAL A 169 41.97 -39.43 -34.05
C VAL A 169 41.23 -38.10 -34.07
N ARG A 170 40.41 -37.84 -33.06
CA ARG A 170 39.64 -36.59 -32.93
C ARG A 170 39.80 -35.98 -31.55
N ASP A 171 39.50 -34.69 -31.42
CA ASP A 171 39.42 -34.07 -30.10
C ASP A 171 38.21 -34.59 -29.30
N PRO A 172 38.29 -34.56 -27.96
CA PRO A 172 37.17 -34.93 -27.11
C PRO A 172 36.02 -33.93 -27.29
N ILE A 173 34.79 -34.45 -27.28
CA ILE A 173 33.59 -33.62 -27.44
C ILE A 173 33.26 -32.93 -26.10
N ASN A 174 33.17 -31.60 -26.12
CA ASN A 174 32.59 -30.85 -25.01
C ASN A 174 31.07 -30.93 -25.12
N ASN A 175 30.40 -31.37 -24.07
CA ASN A 175 28.95 -31.37 -24.00
C ASN A 175 28.50 -31.14 -22.56
N ALA A 176 27.35 -30.49 -22.38
CA ALA A 176 26.73 -30.26 -21.09
C ALA A 176 25.21 -30.45 -21.19
N SER A 177 24.59 -30.90 -20.10
CA SER A 177 23.13 -30.84 -19.95
C SER A 177 22.74 -30.01 -18.73
N TYR A 178 21.64 -29.28 -18.88
CA TYR A 178 21.01 -28.52 -17.80
C TYR A 178 20.45 -29.44 -16.71
N VAL A 179 20.70 -29.10 -15.45
CA VAL A 179 20.09 -29.78 -14.27
C VAL A 179 19.14 -28.84 -13.53
N SER A 180 19.62 -27.67 -13.07
CA SER A 180 18.80 -26.71 -12.31
C SER A 180 19.26 -25.26 -12.47
N HIS A 181 18.34 -24.30 -12.38
CA HIS A 181 18.62 -22.87 -12.36
C HIS A 181 17.65 -22.20 -11.37
N TYR A 182 18.20 -21.72 -10.26
CA TYR A 182 17.50 -20.98 -9.22
C TYR A 182 17.92 -19.51 -9.24
N GLN A 183 16.94 -18.63 -9.36
CA GLN A 183 17.12 -17.19 -9.33
C GLN A 183 15.85 -16.51 -8.82
N THR A 184 15.99 -15.45 -8.04
CA THR A 184 14.88 -14.58 -7.64
C THR A 184 14.24 -13.92 -8.87
N THR A 185 12.94 -14.04 -9.05
CA THR A 185 12.23 -13.50 -10.23
C THR A 185 11.72 -12.07 -10.06
N GLU A 186 11.64 -11.57 -8.82
CA GLU A 186 11.28 -10.18 -8.51
C GLU A 186 12.47 -9.48 -7.86
N MET A 187 13.09 -8.56 -8.59
CA MET A 187 14.30 -7.88 -8.17
C MET A 187 14.09 -6.35 -8.15
N GLN A 188 14.92 -5.65 -7.37
CA GLN A 188 14.99 -4.19 -7.38
C GLN A 188 16.25 -3.72 -8.09
N THR A 189 16.15 -2.62 -8.83
CA THR A 189 17.27 -2.08 -9.60
C THR A 189 18.52 -1.89 -8.74
N GLY A 190 19.67 -2.38 -9.21
CA GLY A 190 20.98 -2.25 -8.55
C GLY A 190 21.22 -3.10 -7.31
N GLN A 191 20.22 -3.84 -6.80
CA GLN A 191 20.39 -4.76 -5.67
C GLN A 191 21.09 -6.07 -6.08
N ARG A 192 21.74 -6.74 -5.11
CA ARG A 192 22.42 -8.03 -5.33
C ARG A 192 21.54 -9.20 -4.92
N TYR A 193 21.55 -10.25 -5.75
CA TYR A 193 20.81 -11.49 -5.52
C TYR A 193 21.69 -12.69 -5.82
N ASP A 194 21.55 -13.78 -5.07
CA ASP A 194 22.28 -15.01 -5.35
C ASP A 194 21.58 -15.84 -6.43
N VAL A 195 22.36 -16.39 -7.34
CA VAL A 195 21.94 -17.30 -8.39
C VAL A 195 22.65 -18.63 -8.21
N SER A 196 21.93 -19.73 -8.43
CA SER A 196 22.49 -21.08 -8.40
C SER A 196 22.14 -21.84 -9.67
N VAL A 197 23.16 -22.31 -10.39
CA VAL A 197 23.00 -23.07 -11.65
C VAL A 197 23.76 -24.38 -11.53
N THR A 198 23.09 -25.50 -11.81
CA THR A 198 23.72 -26.83 -11.86
C THR A 198 23.77 -27.34 -13.29
N MET A 199 24.97 -27.73 -13.73
CA MET A 199 25.25 -28.31 -15.04
C MET A 199 25.83 -29.71 -14.89
N TYR A 200 25.47 -30.62 -15.78
CA TYR A 200 26.00 -32.00 -15.83
C TYR A 200 26.92 -32.17 -17.03
N ASN A 201 28.10 -32.75 -16.80
CA ASN A 201 29.07 -33.04 -17.85
C ASN A 201 28.72 -34.37 -18.53
N ASN A 202 28.03 -34.30 -19.66
CA ASN A 202 27.73 -35.44 -20.54
C ASN A 202 28.65 -35.51 -21.77
N GLY A 203 29.79 -34.82 -21.74
CA GLY A 203 30.82 -34.86 -22.78
C GLY A 203 31.91 -35.90 -22.49
N GLU A 204 33.00 -35.81 -23.26
CA GLU A 204 34.19 -36.66 -23.13
C GLU A 204 35.37 -35.93 -22.47
N SER A 205 35.30 -34.60 -22.41
CA SER A 205 36.31 -33.74 -21.78
C SER A 205 36.04 -33.56 -20.29
N THR A 206 37.09 -33.67 -19.46
CA THR A 206 37.08 -33.11 -18.11
C THR A 206 37.09 -31.59 -18.21
N TRP A 207 36.10 -30.92 -17.62
CA TRP A 207 36.09 -29.46 -17.53
C TRP A 207 37.06 -29.04 -16.44
N SER A 208 37.97 -28.11 -16.71
CA SER A 208 38.91 -27.62 -15.71
C SER A 208 39.10 -26.12 -15.77
N ARG A 209 39.43 -25.51 -14.62
CA ARG A 209 39.78 -24.08 -14.56
C ARG A 209 41.00 -23.76 -15.42
N ALA A 210 41.97 -24.67 -15.47
CA ALA A 210 43.20 -24.51 -16.25
C ALA A 210 42.94 -24.44 -17.76
N LEU A 211 41.86 -25.08 -18.23
CA LEU A 211 41.42 -25.05 -19.63
C LEU A 211 40.30 -24.03 -19.88
N GLU A 212 40.09 -23.11 -18.94
CA GLU A 212 39.17 -21.97 -19.06
C GLU A 212 37.71 -22.37 -19.36
N TYR A 213 37.24 -23.43 -18.71
CA TYR A 213 35.82 -23.78 -18.68
C TYR A 213 35.08 -22.86 -17.71
N THR A 214 33.99 -22.24 -18.18
CA THR A 214 33.18 -21.28 -17.41
C THR A 214 31.70 -21.46 -17.70
N LEU A 215 30.86 -20.96 -16.79
CA LEU A 215 29.47 -20.68 -17.06
C LEU A 215 29.37 -19.27 -17.67
N MET A 216 28.66 -19.12 -18.77
CA MET A 216 28.45 -17.84 -19.46
C MET A 216 26.96 -17.47 -19.52
N ALA A 217 26.66 -16.18 -19.45
CA ALA A 217 25.33 -15.65 -19.75
C ALA A 217 24.96 -15.87 -21.24
N GLN A 218 23.83 -16.52 -21.51
CA GLN A 218 23.38 -16.96 -22.85
C GLN A 218 22.15 -16.20 -23.36
N GLY A 219 21.34 -15.63 -22.47
CA GLY A 219 20.13 -14.90 -22.83
C GLY A 219 20.14 -13.50 -22.23
N PRO A 220 20.53 -12.45 -22.99
CA PRO A 220 21.18 -12.47 -24.31
C PRO A 220 22.61 -13.06 -24.31
N HIS A 221 23.15 -13.48 -25.45
CA HIS A 221 24.47 -14.15 -25.47
C HIS A 221 25.61 -13.22 -25.04
N ASN A 222 26.47 -13.68 -24.14
CA ASN A 222 27.68 -13.00 -23.69
C ASN A 222 27.44 -11.56 -23.17
N ASN A 223 26.36 -11.34 -22.43
CA ASN A 223 25.95 -10.03 -21.94
C ASN A 223 26.42 -9.76 -20.50
N THR A 224 26.43 -8.49 -20.10
CA THR A 224 26.74 -8.03 -18.73
C THR A 224 25.53 -7.43 -18.00
N THR A 225 24.31 -7.76 -18.41
CA THR A 225 23.04 -7.33 -17.79
C THR A 225 23.04 -7.59 -16.28
N TRP A 226 23.67 -8.70 -15.86
CA TRP A 226 23.76 -9.14 -14.47
C TRP A 226 25.05 -8.68 -13.75
N GLY A 227 25.80 -7.75 -14.36
CA GLY A 227 27.07 -7.17 -13.87
C GLY A 227 28.33 -7.81 -14.45
N PHE A 228 28.24 -9.07 -14.90
CA PHE A 228 29.32 -9.82 -15.55
C PHE A 228 28.72 -10.87 -16.48
N ASN A 229 29.58 -11.53 -17.27
CA ASN A 229 29.21 -12.48 -18.31
C ASN A 229 29.88 -13.87 -18.14
N ARG A 230 30.79 -14.03 -17.18
CA ARG A 230 31.54 -15.27 -16.91
C ARG A 230 31.55 -15.61 -15.43
N VAL A 231 31.32 -16.89 -15.13
CA VAL A 231 31.50 -17.47 -13.81
C VAL A 231 32.49 -18.63 -13.93
N PRO A 232 33.65 -18.58 -13.25
CA PRO A 232 34.60 -19.68 -13.27
C PRO A 232 34.00 -20.92 -12.61
N LEU A 233 34.49 -22.11 -12.98
CA LEU A 233 34.14 -23.35 -12.27
C LEU A 233 34.34 -23.16 -10.76
N PRO A 234 33.43 -23.63 -9.90
CA PRO A 234 33.58 -23.54 -8.44
C PRO A 234 34.62 -24.53 -7.89
N VAL A 235 34.91 -25.59 -8.64
CA VAL A 235 35.88 -26.64 -8.33
C VAL A 235 37.04 -26.65 -9.35
N ALA A 236 38.11 -27.39 -9.06
CA ALA A 236 39.26 -27.47 -9.97
C ALA A 236 38.92 -28.17 -11.29
N GLU A 237 38.20 -29.30 -11.20
CA GLU A 237 37.83 -30.14 -12.34
C GLU A 237 36.43 -30.77 -12.15
N VAL A 238 35.76 -31.06 -13.26
CA VAL A 238 34.48 -31.80 -13.33
C VAL A 238 34.61 -32.86 -14.42
N ARG A 239 34.66 -34.13 -14.02
CA ARG A 239 34.86 -35.25 -14.94
C ARG A 239 33.59 -35.56 -15.73
N PRO A 240 33.70 -36.25 -16.89
CA PRO A 240 32.54 -36.84 -17.56
C PRO A 240 31.71 -37.68 -16.58
N GLY A 241 30.40 -37.46 -16.57
CA GLY A 241 29.47 -38.12 -15.64
C GLY A 241 29.25 -37.39 -14.31
N GLU A 242 29.88 -36.24 -14.08
CA GLU A 242 29.71 -35.44 -12.85
C GLU A 242 28.86 -34.18 -13.08
N SER A 243 28.21 -33.72 -12.01
CA SER A 243 27.50 -32.43 -11.97
C SER A 243 28.30 -31.39 -11.20
N VAL A 244 28.12 -30.12 -11.54
CA VAL A 244 28.71 -28.99 -10.83
C VAL A 244 27.67 -27.89 -10.62
N THR A 245 27.60 -27.35 -9.40
CA THR A 245 26.70 -26.24 -9.02
C THR A 245 27.50 -24.96 -8.85
N PHE A 246 27.22 -23.98 -9.70
CA PHE A 246 27.72 -22.62 -9.62
C PHE A 246 26.82 -21.81 -8.69
N THR A 247 27.37 -21.19 -7.66
CA THR A 247 26.65 -20.21 -6.83
C THR A 247 27.38 -18.88 -6.90
N PHE A 248 26.70 -17.83 -7.34
CA PHE A 248 27.29 -16.53 -7.58
C PHE A 248 26.28 -15.40 -7.40
N PRO A 249 26.72 -14.23 -6.87
CA PRO A 249 25.85 -13.06 -6.76
C PRO A 249 25.74 -12.35 -8.10
N VAL A 250 24.53 -11.99 -8.53
CA VAL A 250 24.26 -11.08 -9.66
C VAL A 250 23.83 -9.71 -9.15
N THR A 251 24.08 -8.66 -9.93
CA THR A 251 23.51 -7.32 -9.65
C THR A 251 22.37 -7.07 -10.63
N ALA A 252 21.19 -6.73 -10.10
CA ALA A 252 20.03 -6.43 -10.93
C ALA A 252 20.29 -5.17 -11.78
N PRO A 253 19.83 -5.13 -13.05
CA PRO A 253 19.96 -3.98 -13.94
C PRO A 253 19.52 -2.65 -13.30
N ALA A 254 20.18 -1.54 -13.67
CA ALA A 254 19.84 -0.21 -13.15
C ALA A 254 18.49 0.33 -13.68
N THR A 255 18.03 -0.20 -14.82
CA THR A 255 16.76 0.20 -15.44
C THR A 255 15.68 -0.84 -15.12
N ALA A 256 14.52 -0.38 -14.65
CA ALA A 256 13.37 -1.25 -14.42
C ALA A 256 12.86 -1.85 -15.74
N GLY A 257 12.37 -3.09 -15.69
CA GLY A 257 11.86 -3.81 -16.85
C GLY A 257 11.87 -5.32 -16.67
N ALA A 258 11.38 -6.03 -17.68
CA ALA A 258 11.45 -7.49 -17.76
C ALA A 258 12.77 -7.91 -18.43
N TYR A 259 13.50 -8.80 -17.77
CA TYR A 259 14.78 -9.34 -18.22
C TYR A 259 14.72 -10.85 -18.31
N ILE A 260 15.61 -11.42 -19.11
CA ILE A 260 15.82 -12.86 -19.18
C ILE A 260 17.16 -13.17 -18.51
N SER A 261 17.17 -14.20 -17.68
CA SER A 261 18.39 -14.82 -17.19
C SER A 261 18.49 -16.22 -17.76
N GLN A 262 19.59 -16.48 -18.46
CA GLN A 262 19.88 -17.79 -19.04
C GLN A 262 21.38 -17.98 -19.06
N TRP A 263 21.84 -19.18 -18.71
CA TRP A 263 23.26 -19.49 -18.58
C TRP A 263 23.60 -20.76 -19.37
N GLY A 264 24.85 -20.93 -19.78
CA GLY A 264 25.30 -22.13 -20.49
C GLY A 264 26.80 -22.30 -20.37
N MET A 265 27.28 -23.52 -20.62
CA MET A 265 28.70 -23.82 -20.51
C MET A 265 29.49 -23.27 -21.70
N GLN A 266 30.69 -22.77 -21.41
CA GLN A 266 31.63 -22.21 -22.36
C GLN A 266 33.02 -22.75 -22.09
N ARG A 267 33.80 -22.94 -23.16
CA ARG A 267 35.25 -23.03 -23.07
C ARG A 267 35.88 -21.88 -23.83
N GLU A 268 36.70 -21.07 -23.17
CA GLU A 268 37.29 -19.90 -23.81
C GLU A 268 38.03 -20.28 -25.10
N ARG A 269 37.87 -19.47 -26.15
CA ARG A 269 38.38 -19.70 -27.52
C ARG A 269 37.78 -20.88 -28.31
N TYR A 270 37.01 -21.78 -27.67
CA TYR A 270 36.37 -22.93 -28.34
C TYR A 270 34.85 -22.79 -28.52
N GLY A 271 34.21 -21.82 -27.86
CA GLY A 271 32.78 -21.55 -28.00
C GLY A 271 31.91 -22.19 -26.92
N SER A 272 30.62 -21.88 -26.99
CA SER A 272 29.60 -22.40 -26.07
C SER A 272 29.24 -23.82 -26.49
N PHE A 273 28.92 -24.66 -25.52
CA PHE A 273 28.63 -26.07 -25.78
C PHE A 273 27.54 -26.61 -24.86
N GLY A 274 26.88 -27.67 -25.33
CA GLY A 274 25.78 -28.30 -24.61
C GLY A 274 24.50 -27.48 -24.60
N VAL A 275 23.57 -27.92 -23.73
CA VAL A 275 22.26 -27.31 -23.55
C VAL A 275 22.34 -26.23 -22.48
N SER A 276 21.98 -24.98 -22.82
CA SER A 276 21.82 -23.88 -21.88
C SER A 276 20.69 -24.15 -20.88
N THR A 277 20.69 -23.44 -19.75
CA THR A 277 19.56 -23.45 -18.82
C THR A 277 18.27 -23.02 -19.53
N ASN A 278 17.12 -23.35 -18.93
CA ASN A 278 15.89 -22.66 -19.28
C ASN A 278 16.04 -21.15 -19.02
N ALA A 279 15.39 -20.35 -19.86
CA ALA A 279 15.27 -18.91 -19.66
C ALA A 279 14.37 -18.64 -18.45
N VAL A 280 14.86 -17.85 -17.50
CA VAL A 280 14.09 -17.37 -16.35
C VAL A 280 13.71 -15.92 -16.62
N SER A 281 12.42 -15.63 -16.66
CA SER A 281 11.92 -14.26 -16.73
C SER A 281 12.03 -13.60 -15.36
N VAL A 282 12.72 -12.47 -15.30
CA VAL A 282 12.96 -11.71 -14.08
C VAL A 282 12.39 -10.31 -14.27
N ASN A 283 11.48 -9.92 -13.39
CA ASN A 283 10.94 -8.59 -13.33
C ASN A 283 11.79 -7.73 -12.39
N VAL A 284 12.32 -6.64 -12.92
CA VAL A 284 13.14 -5.69 -12.17
C VAL A 284 12.33 -4.42 -12.01
N THR A 285 12.04 -4.03 -10.77
CA THR A 285 11.28 -2.82 -10.46
C THR A 285 12.18 -1.74 -9.88
N ALA A 286 11.86 -0.47 -10.16
CA ALA A 286 12.50 0.63 -9.47
C ALA A 286 12.00 0.66 -8.01
N PRO A 287 12.86 0.95 -7.02
CA PRO A 287 12.41 1.19 -5.66
C PRO A 287 11.36 2.30 -5.63
N TYR A 288 10.26 2.07 -4.93
CA TYR A 288 9.21 3.08 -4.76
C TYR A 288 8.72 3.08 -3.32
N ASN A 289 8.32 4.27 -2.86
CA ASN A 289 7.70 4.46 -1.56
C ASN A 289 6.18 4.29 -1.73
N ASP A 290 5.57 3.51 -0.85
CA ASP A 290 4.13 3.45 -0.71
C ASP A 290 3.79 3.04 0.73
N ALA A 291 2.61 3.45 1.20
CA ALA A 291 2.14 3.16 2.55
C ALA A 291 0.67 2.76 2.52
N GLN A 292 0.25 2.03 3.55
CA GLN A 292 -1.16 1.71 3.80
C GLN A 292 -1.51 2.10 5.23
N VAL A 293 -2.64 2.80 5.42
CA VAL A 293 -3.18 3.09 6.75
C VAL A 293 -3.70 1.80 7.38
N VAL A 294 -3.18 1.45 8.56
CA VAL A 294 -3.61 0.27 9.33
C VAL A 294 -4.59 0.68 10.43
N SER A 295 -4.26 1.70 11.21
CA SER A 295 -5.13 2.18 12.29
C SER A 295 -4.87 3.65 12.63
N VAL A 296 -5.92 4.31 13.12
CA VAL A 296 -5.86 5.70 13.59
C VAL A 296 -6.52 5.74 14.97
N ASN A 297 -5.73 5.99 16.00
CA ASN A 297 -6.16 6.12 17.39
C ASN A 297 -6.06 7.59 17.80
N VAL A 298 -7.14 8.32 17.56
CA VAL A 298 -7.28 9.75 17.88
C VAL A 298 -8.61 9.93 18.61
N PRO A 299 -8.63 10.58 19.79
CA PRO A 299 -9.87 10.92 20.49
C PRO A 299 -10.81 11.76 19.61
N ALA A 300 -12.09 11.37 19.53
CA ALA A 300 -13.10 12.10 18.75
C ALA A 300 -13.46 13.48 19.37
N ARG A 301 -13.16 13.67 20.65
CA ARG A 301 -13.40 14.93 21.38
C ARG A 301 -12.17 15.30 22.20
N MET A 302 -11.79 16.58 22.14
CA MET A 302 -10.64 17.13 22.86
C MET A 302 -11.00 18.48 23.48
N GLN A 303 -10.33 18.86 24.56
CA GLN A 303 -10.44 20.19 25.15
C GLN A 303 -9.32 21.08 24.61
N THR A 304 -9.66 22.31 24.24
CA THR A 304 -8.71 23.29 23.68
C THR A 304 -7.48 23.47 24.58
N ARG A 305 -6.30 23.61 23.96
CA ARG A 305 -4.98 23.79 24.61
C ARG A 305 -4.48 22.61 25.46
N GLN A 306 -5.23 21.52 25.57
CA GLN A 306 -4.77 20.29 26.23
C GLN A 306 -3.92 19.44 25.29
N SER A 307 -2.98 18.69 25.85
CA SER A 307 -2.18 17.72 25.11
C SER A 307 -2.77 16.32 25.18
N TYR A 308 -2.79 15.63 24.05
CA TYR A 308 -3.27 14.25 23.92
C TYR A 308 -2.20 13.40 23.25
N ASN A 309 -1.97 12.18 23.72
CA ASN A 309 -1.13 11.23 23.00
C ASN A 309 -1.98 10.47 22.00
N VAL A 310 -1.62 10.56 20.72
CA VAL A 310 -2.34 9.88 19.62
C VAL A 310 -1.42 8.85 18.97
N ALA A 311 -2.03 7.90 18.26
CA ALA A 311 -1.28 6.90 17.52
C ALA A 311 -1.82 6.69 16.10
N VAL A 312 -0.91 6.62 15.13
CA VAL A 312 -1.21 6.27 13.74
C VAL A 312 -0.33 5.10 13.35
N THR A 313 -0.93 4.01 12.89
CA THR A 313 -0.19 2.83 12.41
C THR A 313 -0.23 2.77 10.90
N MET A 314 0.95 2.73 10.29
CA MET A 314 1.14 2.62 8.85
C MET A 314 1.85 1.29 8.53
N ARG A 315 1.50 0.68 7.40
CA ARG A 315 2.23 -0.45 6.82
C ARG A 315 3.03 0.03 5.62
N ASN A 316 4.27 -0.41 5.50
CA ASN A 316 5.07 -0.18 4.30
C ASN A 316 4.57 -1.10 3.18
N SER A 317 3.81 -0.55 2.24
CA SER A 317 3.34 -1.26 1.03
C SER A 317 4.25 -1.03 -0.17
N GLY A 318 5.27 -0.18 -0.03
CA GLY A 318 6.30 0.05 -1.02
C GLY A 318 7.39 -1.02 -1.00
N THR A 319 8.44 -0.77 -1.75
CA THR A 319 9.59 -1.68 -1.85
C THR A 319 10.86 -1.09 -1.21
N THR A 320 10.83 0.18 -0.79
CA THR A 320 11.93 0.83 -0.08
C THR A 320 11.73 0.75 1.44
N THR A 321 12.76 0.32 2.18
CA THR A 321 12.77 0.39 3.65
C THR A 321 12.76 1.84 4.12
N TRP A 322 11.84 2.20 5.01
CA TRP A 322 11.83 3.51 5.65
C TRP A 322 12.90 3.56 6.73
N ALA A 323 14.07 4.13 6.42
CA ALA A 323 15.19 4.21 7.35
C ALA A 323 15.14 5.49 8.21
N PRO A 324 15.44 5.42 9.52
CA PRO A 324 15.65 6.60 10.35
C PRO A 324 16.77 7.48 9.77
N GLY A 325 16.58 8.80 9.78
CA GLY A 325 17.54 9.75 9.21
C GLY A 325 17.50 9.88 7.68
N ALA A 326 16.76 9.03 6.96
CA ALA A 326 16.49 9.18 5.53
C ALA A 326 15.24 10.03 5.22
N ASN A 327 14.85 10.88 6.19
CA ASN A 327 13.73 11.83 6.10
C ASN A 327 12.34 11.21 5.88
N TYR A 328 12.14 9.94 6.25
CA TYR A 328 10.82 9.32 6.28
C TYR A 328 10.05 9.71 7.54
N ASN A 329 8.93 10.41 7.34
CA ASN A 329 8.12 10.99 8.40
C ASN A 329 6.63 10.71 8.17
N LEU A 330 5.86 10.73 9.25
CA LEU A 330 4.44 11.00 9.23
C LEU A 330 4.24 12.52 9.28
N GLY A 331 3.63 13.09 8.24
CA GLY A 331 3.43 14.54 8.08
C GLY A 331 1.96 14.94 8.24
N SER A 332 1.74 16.12 8.82
CA SER A 332 0.40 16.70 8.97
C SER A 332 -0.19 17.04 7.61
N GLN A 333 -1.47 16.70 7.43
CA GLN A 333 -2.25 16.96 6.25
C GLN A 333 -3.53 17.72 6.60
N ASN A 334 -4.13 18.32 5.58
CA ASN A 334 -5.35 19.13 5.66
C ASN A 334 -5.28 20.34 6.62
N PRO A 335 -4.62 21.45 6.22
CA PRO A 335 -3.83 21.63 4.98
C PRO A 335 -2.47 20.93 5.04
N HIS A 336 -1.78 20.75 3.91
CA HIS A 336 -0.42 20.18 3.92
C HIS A 336 0.52 21.01 4.78
N ASP A 337 1.40 20.34 5.54
CA ASP A 337 2.49 20.95 6.31
C ASP A 337 2.03 21.96 7.36
N ASN A 338 0.83 21.75 7.90
CA ASN A 338 0.28 22.61 8.94
C ASN A 338 0.84 22.28 10.33
N GLN A 339 0.66 23.22 11.28
CA GLN A 339 0.99 23.04 12.69
C GLN A 339 -0.24 23.20 13.60
N ILE A 340 -1.44 22.92 13.09
CA ILE A 340 -2.71 23.08 13.83
C ILE A 340 -2.68 22.31 15.16
N TRP A 341 -2.05 21.14 15.15
CA TRP A 341 -1.94 20.24 16.30
C TRP A 341 -0.63 20.40 17.09
N GLY A 342 0.12 21.49 16.86
CA GLY A 342 1.38 21.82 17.53
C GLY A 342 2.65 21.25 16.88
N LEU A 343 2.52 20.34 15.91
CA LEU A 343 3.63 19.76 15.14
C LEU A 343 3.21 19.45 13.71
N GLY A 344 4.21 19.35 12.81
CA GLY A 344 3.98 19.01 11.40
C GLY A 344 4.64 17.72 10.92
N ARG A 345 5.53 17.12 11.72
CA ARG A 345 6.32 15.93 11.36
C ARG A 345 6.57 15.03 12.57
N VAL A 346 6.50 13.71 12.33
CA VAL A 346 6.88 12.67 13.29
C VAL A 346 7.75 11.65 12.57
N ALA A 347 9.02 11.55 12.95
CA ALA A 347 9.97 10.69 12.26
C ALA A 347 9.78 9.21 12.56
N VAL A 348 10.12 8.37 11.59
CA VAL A 348 10.32 6.94 11.81
C VAL A 348 11.57 6.74 12.69
N ALA A 349 11.43 6.07 13.83
CA ALA A 349 12.52 5.88 14.79
C ALA A 349 13.37 4.61 14.54
N THR A 350 12.79 3.60 13.88
CA THR A 350 13.47 2.33 13.55
C THR A 350 13.20 1.92 12.10
N PRO A 351 14.12 1.23 11.41
CA PRO A 351 13.90 0.81 10.03
C PRO A 351 12.60 0.01 9.84
N VAL A 352 11.76 0.41 8.88
CA VAL A 352 10.50 -0.27 8.54
C VAL A 352 10.64 -0.89 7.15
N ALA A 353 10.97 -2.18 7.12
CA ALA A 353 11.11 -2.92 5.87
C ALA A 353 9.78 -3.07 5.11
N PRO A 354 9.79 -3.32 3.80
CA PRO A 354 8.60 -3.66 3.03
C PRO A 354 7.74 -4.73 3.72
N GLY A 355 6.43 -4.50 3.76
CA GLY A 355 5.45 -5.36 4.39
C GLY A 355 5.29 -5.19 5.91
N GLN A 356 6.24 -4.54 6.61
CA GLN A 356 6.18 -4.29 8.06
C GLN A 356 5.25 -3.13 8.41
N GLN A 357 4.77 -3.14 9.66
CA GLN A 357 3.96 -2.07 10.23
C GLN A 357 4.78 -1.25 11.22
N TYR A 358 4.43 0.03 11.37
CA TYR A 358 5.02 0.93 12.34
C TYR A 358 3.95 1.85 12.92
N THR A 359 3.94 1.96 14.25
CA THR A 359 3.01 2.82 14.99
C THR A 359 3.74 4.08 15.44
N PHE A 360 3.36 5.21 14.87
CA PHE A 360 3.76 6.52 15.34
C PHE A 360 2.95 6.87 16.59
N ASN A 361 3.63 7.02 17.73
CA ASN A 361 3.03 7.55 18.96
C ASN A 361 3.58 8.94 19.19
N PHE A 362 2.71 9.95 19.30
CA PHE A 362 3.14 11.33 19.45
C PHE A 362 2.10 12.19 20.17
N PRO A 363 2.55 13.18 20.96
CA PRO A 363 1.65 14.15 21.58
C PRO A 363 1.17 15.17 20.53
N VAL A 364 -0.10 15.53 20.60
CA VAL A 364 -0.71 16.66 19.88
C VAL A 364 -1.27 17.66 20.88
N THR A 365 -1.28 18.95 20.53
CA THR A 365 -1.94 19.99 21.32
C THR A 365 -3.21 20.42 20.60
N ALA A 366 -4.36 20.32 21.27
CA ALA A 366 -5.63 20.66 20.66
C ALA A 366 -5.72 22.18 20.35
N PRO A 367 -6.16 22.56 19.14
CA PRO A 367 -6.27 23.96 18.71
C PRO A 367 -7.41 24.70 19.43
N ALA A 368 -7.81 25.86 18.90
CA ALA A 368 -9.03 26.55 19.33
C ALA A 368 -10.28 25.65 19.16
N PRO A 369 -11.38 25.95 19.86
CA PRO A 369 -12.63 25.21 19.70
C PRO A 369 -13.13 25.19 18.26
N GLY A 370 -13.63 24.05 17.81
CA GLY A 370 -14.13 23.84 16.45
C GLY A 370 -14.13 22.38 16.03
N ASP A 371 -14.67 22.10 14.85
CA ASP A 371 -14.62 20.78 14.23
C ASP A 371 -13.45 20.70 13.25
N TYR A 372 -12.63 19.67 13.41
CA TYR A 372 -11.42 19.44 12.64
C TYR A 372 -11.44 18.06 12.01
N THR A 373 -10.80 17.92 10.86
CA THR A 373 -10.39 16.61 10.34
C THR A 373 -8.89 16.50 10.53
N MET A 374 -8.47 15.77 11.57
CA MET A 374 -7.05 15.46 11.75
C MET A 374 -6.63 14.48 10.67
N GLN A 375 -5.69 14.89 9.82
CA GLN A 375 -5.16 14.04 8.76
C GLN A 375 -3.64 13.97 8.82
N TRP A 376 -3.11 12.77 8.61
CA TRP A 376 -1.67 12.49 8.60
C TRP A 376 -1.32 11.57 7.43
N GLY A 377 -0.25 11.86 6.69
CA GLY A 377 0.21 11.02 5.59
C GLY A 377 1.70 10.72 5.68
N MET A 378 2.15 9.66 5.01
CA MET A 378 3.57 9.38 4.93
C MET A 378 4.24 10.31 3.91
N VAL A 379 5.42 10.81 4.28
CA VAL A 379 6.23 11.70 3.45
C VAL A 379 7.70 11.33 3.58
N GLN A 380 8.42 11.42 2.48
CA GLN A 380 9.87 11.50 2.48
C GLN A 380 10.23 12.94 2.17
N ASP A 381 10.68 13.71 3.16
CA ASP A 381 10.86 15.15 2.99
C ASP A 381 11.88 15.46 1.89
N GLY A 382 11.52 16.45 1.06
CA GLY A 382 12.27 16.82 -0.14
C GLY A 382 12.10 15.87 -1.33
N VAL A 383 11.36 14.77 -1.18
CA VAL A 383 11.13 13.78 -2.25
C VAL A 383 9.66 13.72 -2.65
N GLN A 384 8.79 13.15 -1.79
CA GLN A 384 7.37 12.97 -2.12
C GLN A 384 6.52 12.61 -0.91
N TRP A 385 5.22 12.90 -1.02
CA TRP A 385 4.17 12.25 -0.22
C TRP A 385 3.79 10.92 -0.86
N PHE A 386 3.47 9.90 -0.05
CA PHE A 386 3.15 8.56 -0.56
C PHE A 386 2.13 7.82 0.31
N GLY A 387 1.39 6.91 -0.31
CA GLY A 387 0.27 6.21 0.31
C GLY A 387 -0.95 7.10 0.60
N PRO A 388 -2.07 6.51 1.07
CA PRO A 388 -3.23 7.25 1.51
C PRO A 388 -3.00 7.91 2.88
N GLY A 389 -3.67 9.05 3.10
CA GLY A 389 -3.67 9.74 4.40
C GLY A 389 -4.59 9.05 5.42
N ALA A 390 -4.14 8.98 6.67
CA ALA A 390 -4.92 8.62 7.83
C ALA A 390 -5.77 9.81 8.30
N SER A 391 -7.10 9.69 8.24
CA SER A 391 -8.03 10.77 8.62
C SER A 391 -8.89 10.39 9.82
N SER A 392 -9.14 11.34 10.73
CA SER A 392 -10.07 11.19 11.85
C SER A 392 -10.78 12.52 12.15
N PRO A 393 -12.13 12.54 12.28
CA PRO A 393 -12.86 13.73 12.71
C PRO A 393 -12.66 13.95 14.22
N VAL A 394 -12.37 15.19 14.61
CA VAL A 394 -12.14 15.60 15.99
C VAL A 394 -12.88 16.90 16.28
N THR A 395 -13.74 16.89 17.30
CA THR A 395 -14.37 18.10 17.83
C THR A 395 -13.57 18.62 19.03
N VAL A 396 -13.09 19.86 18.93
CA VAL A 396 -12.41 20.55 20.02
C VAL A 396 -13.39 21.47 20.72
N THR A 397 -13.51 21.35 22.04
CA THR A 397 -14.41 22.17 22.86
C THR A 397 -13.64 23.06 23.83
N GLU A 398 -14.24 24.16 24.28
CA GLU A 398 -13.72 24.86 25.46
C GLU A 398 -13.92 24.04 26.72
N ASP A 399 -12.99 24.18 27.66
CA ASP A 399 -13.25 23.79 29.03
C ASP A 399 -14.02 24.92 29.73
N LEU A 400 -15.34 24.78 29.75
CA LEU A 400 -16.23 25.76 30.37
C LEU A 400 -16.45 25.50 31.87
N SER A 401 -15.78 24.51 32.47
CA SER A 401 -15.98 24.11 33.87
C SER A 401 -15.71 25.23 34.88
N ARG A 402 -14.96 26.27 34.49
CA ARG A 402 -14.62 27.44 35.32
C ARG A 402 -15.18 28.77 34.80
N VAL A 403 -16.00 28.74 33.74
CA VAL A 403 -16.57 29.95 33.14
C VAL A 403 -17.92 30.27 33.77
N THR A 404 -18.14 31.54 34.08
CA THR A 404 -19.45 32.05 34.52
C THR A 404 -19.86 33.19 33.59
N PHE A 405 -21.02 33.06 32.95
CA PHE A 405 -21.59 34.10 32.10
C PHE A 405 -22.48 35.02 32.94
N ILE A 406 -22.39 36.33 32.70
CA ILE A 406 -23.22 37.34 33.37
C ILE A 406 -24.23 37.86 32.35
N HIS A 407 -25.51 37.81 32.72
CA HIS A 407 -26.62 38.30 31.92
C HIS A 407 -27.14 39.59 32.55
N THR A 408 -27.24 40.66 31.77
CA THR A 408 -27.66 41.98 32.25
C THR A 408 -29.03 42.38 31.71
N ASP A 409 -29.71 43.28 32.42
CA ASP A 409 -30.92 43.94 31.91
C ASP A 409 -30.61 45.09 30.91
N GLY A 410 -31.67 45.78 30.49
CA GLY A 410 -31.61 46.94 29.60
C GLY A 410 -30.97 48.20 30.20
N LEU A 411 -30.62 48.20 31.50
CA LEU A 411 -29.83 49.24 32.16
C LEU A 411 -28.38 48.81 32.44
N GLY A 412 -28.06 47.52 32.28
CA GLY A 412 -26.73 46.95 32.51
C GLY A 412 -26.60 46.26 33.87
N SER A 413 -27.68 46.16 34.64
CA SER A 413 -27.68 45.49 35.94
C SER A 413 -27.61 43.97 35.76
N PRO A 414 -26.72 43.24 36.43
CA PRO A 414 -26.67 41.77 36.38
C PRO A 414 -27.92 41.11 36.97
N VAL A 415 -28.72 40.45 36.13
CA VAL A 415 -29.99 39.77 36.51
C VAL A 415 -29.87 38.26 36.58
N ALA A 416 -28.86 37.66 35.95
CA ALA A 416 -28.57 36.24 36.10
C ALA A 416 -27.08 35.95 35.89
N ARG A 417 -26.62 34.86 36.51
CA ARG A 417 -25.31 34.24 36.22
C ARG A 417 -25.54 32.78 35.85
N THR A 418 -24.85 32.29 34.82
CA THR A 418 -24.90 30.87 34.43
C THR A 418 -23.52 30.25 34.40
N ASP A 419 -23.44 28.96 34.70
CA ASP A 419 -22.20 28.19 34.54
C ASP A 419 -21.89 27.93 33.06
N GLY A 420 -20.78 27.23 32.80
CA GLY A 420 -20.36 26.80 31.46
C GLY A 420 -21.38 25.95 30.70
N ASN A 421 -22.31 25.30 31.38
CA ASN A 421 -23.37 24.48 30.80
C ASN A 421 -24.69 25.27 30.62
N GLY A 422 -24.70 26.56 30.95
CA GLY A 422 -25.90 27.40 30.91
C GLY A 422 -26.85 27.18 32.09
N ASN A 423 -26.45 26.41 33.12
CA ASN A 423 -27.27 26.26 34.32
C ASN A 423 -27.26 27.56 35.13
N PRO A 424 -28.41 28.00 35.68
CA PRO A 424 -28.45 29.20 36.51
C PRO A 424 -27.66 28.97 37.80
N VAL A 425 -26.63 29.80 38.02
CA VAL A 425 -25.85 29.88 39.26
C VAL A 425 -26.51 30.85 40.24
N SER A 426 -26.99 31.99 39.74
CA SER A 426 -27.73 32.97 40.55
C SER A 426 -28.67 33.79 39.68
N GLN A 427 -29.74 34.33 40.28
CA GLN A 427 -30.68 35.24 39.65
C GLN A 427 -31.04 36.38 40.60
N SER A 428 -31.33 37.54 40.03
CA SER A 428 -31.67 38.77 40.75
C SER A 428 -32.76 39.50 39.96
N ARG A 429 -33.78 40.00 40.65
CA ARG A 429 -34.79 40.89 40.08
C ARG A 429 -34.69 42.25 40.75
N TYR A 430 -34.44 43.29 39.96
CA TYR A 430 -34.40 44.67 40.43
C TYR A 430 -35.75 45.36 40.25
N GLU A 431 -36.06 46.26 41.17
CA GLU A 431 -37.05 47.32 41.00
C GLU A 431 -36.47 48.48 40.17
N PRO A 432 -37.30 49.44 39.70
CA PRO A 432 -36.83 50.52 38.83
C PRO A 432 -35.68 51.37 39.39
N TYR A 433 -35.56 51.46 40.72
CA TYR A 433 -34.50 52.21 41.41
C TYR A 433 -33.40 51.29 41.98
N GLY A 434 -33.31 50.05 41.50
CA GLY A 434 -32.19 49.17 41.83
C GLY A 434 -32.31 48.39 43.13
N TYR A 435 -33.42 48.52 43.86
CA TYR A 435 -33.71 47.63 44.98
C TYR A 435 -33.88 46.19 44.47
N VAL A 436 -33.27 45.22 45.15
CA VAL A 436 -33.39 43.80 44.76
C VAL A 436 -34.69 43.25 45.33
N ALA A 437 -35.73 43.16 44.49
CA ALA A 437 -37.05 42.63 44.85
C ALA A 437 -37.01 41.14 45.21
N SER A 438 -36.15 40.36 44.55
CA SER A 438 -35.97 38.93 44.85
C SER A 438 -34.65 38.39 44.27
N GLY A 439 -34.14 37.31 44.87
CA GLY A 439 -32.92 36.64 44.43
C GLY A 439 -31.67 37.07 45.20
N ALA A 440 -30.50 36.80 44.64
CA ALA A 440 -29.22 37.14 45.27
C ALA A 440 -28.88 38.62 45.02
N THR A 441 -28.28 39.31 46.00
CA THR A 441 -27.69 40.63 45.78
C THR A 441 -26.27 40.45 45.26
N PRO A 442 -25.96 40.81 43.99
CA PRO A 442 -24.62 40.64 43.46
C PRO A 442 -23.69 41.77 43.93
N THR A 443 -22.39 41.47 44.08
CA THR A 443 -21.35 42.46 44.43
C THR A 443 -21.29 43.61 43.42
N ILE A 444 -21.41 43.28 42.13
CA ILE A 444 -21.63 44.26 41.06
C ILE A 444 -23.10 44.12 40.67
N GLY A 445 -23.89 45.15 40.94
CA GLY A 445 -25.35 45.11 40.83
C GLY A 445 -25.93 46.21 39.98
N PHE A 446 -26.78 47.04 40.57
CA PHE A 446 -27.60 47.98 39.83
C PHE A 446 -26.75 48.87 38.92
N THR A 447 -27.11 48.89 37.64
CA THR A 447 -26.43 49.63 36.55
C THR A 447 -24.91 49.40 36.44
N GLY A 448 -24.40 48.29 36.99
CA GLY A 448 -22.99 47.92 36.96
C GLY A 448 -22.16 48.48 38.12
N HIS A 449 -22.80 49.09 39.13
CA HIS A 449 -22.13 49.64 40.31
C HIS A 449 -21.95 48.62 41.43
N VAL A 450 -21.05 48.92 42.36
CA VAL A 450 -20.77 48.02 43.49
C VAL A 450 -21.87 48.16 44.54
N ASN A 451 -22.51 47.05 44.90
CA ASN A 451 -23.38 47.00 46.06
C ASN A 451 -22.54 46.77 47.32
N ASP A 452 -22.70 47.67 48.28
CA ASP A 452 -22.16 47.51 49.63
C ASP A 452 -23.14 46.65 50.44
N ALA A 453 -22.72 45.43 50.74
CA ALA A 453 -23.55 44.45 51.45
C ALA A 453 -23.79 44.82 52.92
N ASP A 454 -22.88 45.58 53.54
CA ASP A 454 -22.98 45.94 54.97
C ASP A 454 -23.99 47.05 55.20
N THR A 455 -24.15 47.94 54.22
CA THR A 455 -25.05 49.10 54.31
C THR A 455 -26.32 48.98 53.47
N GLY A 456 -26.33 48.08 52.48
CA GLY A 456 -27.43 47.97 51.50
C GLY A 456 -27.43 49.09 50.46
N LEU A 457 -26.39 49.92 50.42
CA LEU A 457 -26.24 51.03 49.49
C LEU A 457 -25.50 50.59 48.22
N THR A 458 -25.69 51.34 47.14
CA THR A 458 -24.91 51.17 45.91
C THR A 458 -23.86 52.27 45.81
N TYR A 459 -22.58 51.90 45.78
CA TYR A 459 -21.49 52.84 45.58
C TYR A 459 -21.33 53.15 44.09
N MET A 460 -21.78 54.33 43.67
CA MET A 460 -21.70 54.78 42.28
C MET A 460 -20.45 55.63 42.04
N GLN A 461 -19.30 55.18 42.56
CA GLN A 461 -17.98 55.81 42.45
C GLN A 461 -17.78 57.16 43.16
N GLN A 462 -18.70 58.11 43.01
CA GLN A 462 -18.56 59.46 43.60
C GLN A 462 -19.50 59.66 44.79
N ARG A 463 -20.59 58.90 44.84
CA ARG A 463 -21.63 59.03 45.87
C ARG A 463 -22.20 57.66 46.21
N TYR A 464 -22.64 57.52 47.46
CA TYR A 464 -23.50 56.41 47.87
C TYR A 464 -24.94 56.70 47.47
N TYR A 465 -25.51 55.76 46.73
CA TYR A 465 -26.90 55.74 46.29
C TYR A 465 -27.70 54.80 47.17
N ASP A 466 -28.86 55.27 47.63
CA ASP A 466 -29.82 54.45 48.38
C ASP A 466 -30.92 53.95 47.42
N PRO A 467 -30.95 52.64 47.11
CA PRO A 467 -31.94 52.06 46.21
C PRO A 467 -33.36 52.03 46.79
N VAL A 468 -33.51 52.11 48.12
CA VAL A 468 -34.82 52.17 48.79
C VAL A 468 -35.40 53.58 48.70
N ALA A 469 -34.56 54.59 48.97
CA ALA A 469 -34.98 56.00 48.87
C ALA A 469 -34.98 56.52 47.42
N GLY A 470 -34.38 55.78 46.49
CA GLY A 470 -34.25 56.12 45.07
C GLY A 470 -33.37 57.33 44.80
N ARG A 471 -32.39 57.63 45.67
CA ARG A 471 -31.61 58.89 45.63
C ARG A 471 -30.21 58.75 46.22
N PHE A 472 -29.33 59.69 45.93
CA PHE A 472 -28.03 59.80 46.59
C PHE A 472 -28.16 60.29 48.03
N LEU A 473 -27.24 59.86 48.91
CA LEU A 473 -27.19 60.31 50.30
C LEU A 473 -26.36 61.58 50.49
N SER A 474 -25.50 61.90 49.53
CA SER A 474 -24.67 63.10 49.55
C SER A 474 -25.05 64.05 48.43
N ILE A 475 -24.80 65.32 48.67
CA ILE A 475 -25.00 66.40 47.70
C ILE A 475 -24.16 66.14 46.45
N ASP A 476 -24.75 66.32 45.27
CA ASP A 476 -24.07 66.28 43.97
C ASP A 476 -22.89 67.27 43.94
N PRO A 477 -21.65 66.84 43.65
CA PRO A 477 -20.54 67.78 43.48
C PRO A 477 -20.74 68.75 42.29
N VAL A 478 -21.60 68.41 41.33
CA VAL A 478 -21.98 69.31 40.23
C VAL A 478 -22.92 70.39 40.75
N VAL A 479 -22.55 71.65 40.54
CA VAL A 479 -23.32 72.82 40.97
C VAL A 479 -24.51 73.04 40.04
N THR A 480 -25.63 73.49 40.60
CA THR A 480 -26.83 73.87 39.87
C THR A 480 -26.53 74.92 38.80
N ASP A 481 -27.00 74.68 37.57
CA ASP A 481 -26.89 75.64 36.48
C ASP A 481 -27.96 76.73 36.67
N ALA A 482 -27.52 77.96 36.94
CA ALA A 482 -28.39 79.10 37.18
C ALA A 482 -29.24 79.49 35.96
N ASN A 483 -28.84 79.12 34.74
CA ASN A 483 -29.57 79.48 33.51
C ASN A 483 -30.66 78.46 33.17
N THR A 484 -30.39 77.17 33.40
CA THR A 484 -31.31 76.09 33.02
C THR A 484 -32.09 75.50 34.20
N GLY A 485 -31.66 75.77 35.44
CA GLY A 485 -32.20 75.14 36.64
C GLY A 485 -31.82 73.65 36.78
N SER A 486 -30.95 73.15 35.90
CA SER A 486 -30.45 71.77 35.96
C SER A 486 -29.65 71.54 37.25
N SER A 487 -29.72 70.33 37.80
CA SER A 487 -29.07 69.96 39.07
C SER A 487 -29.57 70.76 40.28
N PHE A 488 -30.82 71.28 40.26
CA PHE A 488 -31.43 71.91 41.43
C PHE A 488 -31.72 70.90 42.54
N ASN A 489 -32.17 69.69 42.17
CA ASN A 489 -32.25 68.55 43.10
C ASN A 489 -30.93 67.80 43.13
N ARG A 490 -30.02 68.21 44.03
CA ARG A 490 -28.65 67.66 44.16
C ARG A 490 -28.58 66.25 44.75
N TYR A 491 -29.71 65.60 45.02
CA TYR A 491 -29.76 64.21 45.47
C TYR A 491 -30.40 63.28 44.42
N ALA A 492 -30.93 63.83 43.33
CA ALA A 492 -31.63 63.05 42.32
C ALA A 492 -30.68 62.05 41.64
N TYR A 493 -31.17 60.83 41.45
CA TYR A 493 -30.58 59.87 40.52
C TYR A 493 -31.31 59.93 39.19
N ALA A 494 -30.57 59.98 38.08
CA ALA A 494 -31.12 59.82 36.73
C ALA A 494 -32.29 60.79 36.39
N ILE A 495 -32.27 62.03 36.92
CA ILE A 495 -33.38 63.01 36.86
C ILE A 495 -34.75 62.40 37.27
N ASN A 496 -34.76 61.52 38.27
CA ASN A 496 -35.94 60.77 38.71
C ASN A 496 -36.61 59.93 37.59
N ASN A 497 -35.86 59.56 36.56
CA ASN A 497 -36.31 58.69 35.48
C ASN A 497 -35.25 57.59 35.21
N PRO A 498 -35.09 56.65 36.15
CA PRO A 498 -34.10 55.57 36.08
C PRO A 498 -34.38 54.55 34.97
N PHE A 499 -35.56 54.62 34.34
CA PHE A 499 -35.89 53.83 33.16
C PHE A 499 -35.15 54.34 31.91
N LYS A 500 -34.95 55.65 31.80
CA LYS A 500 -34.37 56.30 30.61
C LYS A 500 -32.91 56.70 30.81
N PHE A 501 -32.55 57.11 32.03
CA PHE A 501 -31.22 57.64 32.33
C PHE A 501 -30.52 56.75 33.36
N ILE A 502 -29.20 56.72 33.26
CA ILE A 502 -28.28 56.13 34.23
C ILE A 502 -27.34 57.22 34.74
N ASP A 503 -26.66 57.00 35.87
CA ASP A 503 -25.56 57.87 36.33
C ASP A 503 -24.28 57.01 36.38
N PRO A 504 -23.43 57.02 35.33
CA PRO A 504 -22.30 56.10 35.21
C PRO A 504 -21.18 56.30 36.23
N ASP A 505 -21.03 57.51 36.77
CA ASP A 505 -19.99 57.85 37.74
C ASP A 505 -20.54 58.53 39.01
N GLY A 506 -21.86 58.65 39.13
CA GLY A 506 -22.49 59.29 40.28
C GLY A 506 -22.33 60.80 40.26
N ARG A 507 -22.29 61.49 39.12
CA ARG A 507 -22.24 62.97 39.01
C ARG A 507 -23.15 63.54 37.94
N LYS A 508 -23.45 62.77 36.90
CA LYS A 508 -24.21 63.29 35.77
C LYS A 508 -25.02 62.17 35.16
N GLU A 509 -26.31 62.43 35.01
CA GLU A 509 -27.16 61.56 34.23
C GLU A 509 -26.69 61.49 32.77
N GLU A 510 -26.75 60.29 32.23
CA GLU A 510 -26.59 60.02 30.82
C GLU A 510 -27.80 59.22 30.36
N GLN A 511 -28.35 59.59 29.20
CA GLN A 511 -29.26 58.67 28.55
C GLN A 511 -28.42 57.47 28.15
N ARG A 512 -28.82 56.24 28.48
CA ARG A 512 -28.10 55.08 27.97
C ARG A 512 -28.22 55.08 26.44
N GLU A 513 -27.22 55.62 25.76
CA GLU A 513 -27.18 55.61 24.31
C GLU A 513 -26.88 54.19 23.86
N ILE A 514 -27.83 53.57 23.15
CA ILE A 514 -27.54 52.37 22.39
C ILE A 514 -26.55 52.78 21.30
N THR A 515 -25.28 52.44 21.51
CA THR A 515 -24.19 52.85 20.61
C THR A 515 -24.45 52.36 19.19
N PRO A 516 -23.89 53.01 18.16
CA PRO A 516 -23.92 52.48 16.79
C PRO A 516 -23.42 51.03 16.73
N GLU A 517 -22.43 50.67 17.54
CA GLU A 517 -21.90 49.31 17.70
C GLU A 517 -22.92 48.35 18.31
N ASP A 518 -23.65 48.73 19.35
CA ASP A 518 -24.72 47.90 19.94
C ASP A 518 -25.86 47.70 18.94
N ARG A 519 -26.23 48.74 18.19
CA ARG A 519 -27.20 48.64 17.09
C ARG A 519 -26.69 47.73 15.98
N ARG A 520 -25.39 47.79 15.64
CA ARG A 520 -24.76 46.93 14.63
C ARG A 520 -24.74 45.48 15.09
N ARG A 521 -24.34 45.20 16.34
CA ARG A 521 -24.33 43.85 16.93
C ARG A 521 -25.74 43.25 16.98
N ALA A 522 -26.71 43.99 17.47
CA ALA A 522 -28.11 43.55 17.49
C ALA A 522 -28.67 43.30 16.08
N ARG A 523 -28.29 44.11 15.09
CA ARG A 523 -28.63 43.87 13.67
C ARG A 523 -27.96 42.62 13.11
N GLU A 524 -26.70 42.38 13.41
CA GLU A 524 -25.95 41.20 12.96
C GLU A 524 -26.50 39.91 13.57
N GLU A 525 -26.81 39.90 14.87
CA GLU A 525 -27.46 38.76 15.53
C GLU A 525 -28.85 38.51 14.97
N ALA A 526 -29.67 39.55 14.81
CA ALA A 526 -30.99 39.43 14.20
C ALA A 526 -30.91 38.89 12.76
N ARG A 527 -29.90 39.31 11.99
CA ARG A 527 -29.66 38.82 10.62
C ARG A 527 -29.23 37.35 10.61
N LYS A 528 -28.40 36.93 11.55
CA LYS A 528 -27.95 35.53 11.67
C LYS A 528 -29.14 34.61 11.99
N ILE A 529 -29.94 34.98 12.99
CA ILE A 529 -31.16 34.26 13.38
C ILE A 529 -32.15 34.21 12.20
N TYR A 530 -32.31 35.33 11.49
CA TYR A 530 -33.16 35.41 10.30
C TYR A 530 -32.70 34.44 9.20
N GLU A 531 -31.41 34.43 8.87
CA GLU A 531 -30.88 33.60 7.78
C GLU A 531 -30.92 32.11 8.12
N GLU A 532 -30.62 31.74 9.36
CA GLU A 532 -30.77 30.36 9.87
C GLU A 532 -32.24 29.90 9.79
N THR A 533 -33.17 30.78 10.15
CA THR A 533 -34.62 30.49 10.07
C THR A 533 -35.09 30.38 8.61
N ARG A 534 -34.59 31.25 7.72
CA ARG A 534 -34.92 31.28 6.28
C ARG A 534 -34.47 30.01 5.58
N ILE A 535 -33.21 29.60 5.77
CA ILE A 535 -32.65 28.38 5.17
C ILE A 535 -33.43 27.15 5.64
N THR A 536 -33.74 27.09 6.94
CA THR A 536 -34.48 25.98 7.54
C THR A 536 -35.91 25.91 7.01
N THR A 537 -36.61 27.05 6.95
CA THR A 537 -38.00 27.13 6.47
C THR A 537 -38.11 26.86 4.97
N GLN A 538 -37.16 27.34 4.17
CA GLN A 538 -37.12 27.08 2.73
C GLN A 538 -36.87 25.60 2.42
N ARG A 539 -35.92 24.95 3.11
CA ARG A 539 -35.70 23.50 2.99
C ARG A 539 -36.93 22.68 3.37
N CYS A 540 -37.66 23.11 4.42
CA CYS A 540 -38.87 22.41 4.85
C CYS A 540 -40.05 22.60 3.89
N ALA A 541 -40.20 23.80 3.30
CA ALA A 541 -41.23 24.07 2.29
C ALA A 541 -41.01 23.27 0.98
N GLU A 542 -39.76 22.95 0.65
CA GLU A 542 -39.36 22.15 -0.51
C GLU A 542 -39.38 20.63 -0.22
N GLN A 543 -39.88 20.18 0.94
CA GLN A 543 -39.99 18.77 1.35
C GLN A 543 -38.66 17.99 1.40
N THR A 544 -37.52 18.69 1.55
CA THR A 544 -36.17 18.07 1.55
C THR A 544 -35.56 17.89 2.93
N CYS A 545 -36.30 18.22 3.99
CA CYS A 545 -35.88 18.11 5.37
C CYS A 545 -36.22 16.73 5.98
N THR A 546 -35.42 16.31 6.95
CA THR A 546 -35.72 15.13 7.78
C THR A 546 -36.89 15.41 8.73
N ASN A 547 -37.57 14.35 9.22
CA ASN A 547 -38.70 14.50 10.16
C ASN A 547 -38.33 15.28 11.45
N SER A 548 -37.08 15.19 11.90
CA SER A 548 -36.56 15.97 13.03
C SER A 548 -36.35 17.45 12.69
N GLU A 549 -35.88 17.77 11.49
CA GLU A 549 -35.75 19.17 11.03
C GLU A 549 -37.13 19.80 10.80
N ASN A 550 -38.11 19.03 10.32
CA ASN A 550 -39.51 19.44 10.21
C ASN A 550 -40.12 19.80 11.57
N ALA A 551 -39.85 18.99 12.60
CA ALA A 551 -40.32 19.25 13.96
C ALA A 551 -39.65 20.49 14.57
N VAL A 552 -38.35 20.71 14.33
CA VAL A 552 -37.65 21.92 14.78
C VAL A 552 -38.15 23.17 14.05
N ALA A 553 -38.39 23.10 12.73
CA ALA A 553 -38.96 24.20 11.96
C ALA A 553 -40.39 24.56 12.41
N ALA A 554 -41.22 23.55 12.68
CA ALA A 554 -42.55 23.74 13.26
C ALA A 554 -42.47 24.36 14.67
N LEU A 555 -41.56 23.87 15.53
CA LEU A 555 -41.32 24.42 16.86
C LEU A 555 -40.77 25.86 16.82
N GLN A 556 -39.93 26.21 15.83
CA GLN A 556 -39.42 27.57 15.63
C GLN A 556 -40.50 28.52 15.09
N GLY A 557 -41.34 28.05 14.16
CA GLY A 557 -42.53 28.77 13.70
C GLY A 557 -43.50 29.04 14.86
N ILE A 558 -43.78 28.02 15.67
CA ILE A 558 -44.54 28.11 16.92
C ILE A 558 -43.85 29.06 17.91
N TRP A 559 -42.56 28.95 18.16
CA TRP A 559 -41.79 29.85 19.05
C TRP A 559 -41.88 31.32 18.63
N SER A 560 -41.87 31.61 17.32
CA SER A 560 -42.01 32.96 16.77
C SER A 560 -43.39 33.59 17.03
N VAL A 561 -44.43 32.73 17.15
CA VAL A 561 -45.81 33.11 17.48
C VAL A 561 -46.02 33.19 19.01
N PHE A 562 -45.39 32.29 19.79
CA PHE A 562 -45.60 32.11 21.23
C PHE A 562 -44.79 33.04 22.13
N THR A 563 -43.53 33.34 21.80
CA THR A 563 -42.69 34.22 22.65
C THR A 563 -43.04 35.69 22.52
N GLY A 564 -43.91 36.02 21.57
CA GLY A 564 -44.00 37.38 21.09
C GLY A 564 -42.66 37.90 20.58
N ALA A 565 -41.53 37.18 20.54
CA ALA A 565 -40.22 37.74 20.16
C ALA A 565 -40.24 38.25 18.71
N GLY A 566 -41.04 37.63 17.83
CA GLY A 566 -41.38 38.21 16.54
C GLY A 566 -42.12 39.54 16.68
N ASN A 567 -43.08 39.67 17.58
CA ASN A 567 -43.82 40.90 17.91
C ASN A 567 -43.04 41.93 18.77
N SER A 568 -42.12 41.51 19.65
CA SER A 568 -41.27 42.32 20.53
C SER A 568 -40.12 42.90 19.73
N ILE A 569 -39.50 42.10 18.85
CA ILE A 569 -38.57 42.58 17.83
C ILE A 569 -39.33 43.42 16.80
N ARG A 570 -40.59 43.11 16.42
CA ARG A 570 -41.43 44.00 15.59
C ARG A 570 -41.70 45.34 16.29
N PHE A 571 -41.97 45.36 17.59
CA PHE A 571 -42.30 46.57 18.36
C PHE A 571 -41.05 47.42 18.60
N VAL A 572 -39.94 46.77 18.97
CA VAL A 572 -38.62 47.40 19.10
C VAL A 572 -38.16 47.88 17.72
N ALA A 573 -38.02 47.04 16.69
CA ALA A 573 -37.52 47.45 15.38
C ALA A 573 -38.42 48.44 14.61
N ARG A 574 -39.76 48.45 14.80
CA ARG A 574 -40.65 49.51 14.28
C ARG A 574 -40.56 50.80 15.09
N GLY A 575 -40.39 50.72 16.40
CA GLY A 575 -40.26 51.87 17.31
C GLY A 575 -38.91 52.61 17.19
N ILE A 576 -37.82 51.93 16.83
CA ILE A 576 -36.47 52.52 16.64
C ILE A 576 -36.01 52.61 15.18
N GLY A 577 -36.87 52.32 14.19
CA GLY A 577 -36.55 52.52 12.76
C GLY A 577 -35.40 51.63 12.23
N VAL A 578 -35.21 50.44 12.78
CA VAL A 578 -33.99 49.64 12.63
C VAL A 578 -33.93 48.84 11.32
N LEU A 579 -35.09 48.54 10.70
CA LEU A 579 -35.18 47.77 9.46
C LEU A 579 -35.19 48.67 8.22
N GLY A 580 -34.31 48.36 7.26
CA GLY A 580 -34.28 49.00 5.95
C GLY A 580 -35.51 48.65 5.09
N PRO A 581 -35.80 49.42 4.03
CA PRO A 581 -36.96 49.22 3.16
C PRO A 581 -37.01 47.83 2.50
N GLU A 582 -35.86 47.30 2.07
CA GLU A 582 -35.78 45.98 1.45
C GLU A 582 -36.00 44.83 2.44
N GLU A 583 -35.47 44.96 3.65
CA GLU A 583 -35.64 43.98 4.73
C GLU A 583 -37.12 43.92 5.16
N LYS A 584 -37.81 45.06 5.20
CA LYS A 584 -39.27 45.12 5.42
C LYS A 584 -40.06 44.40 4.33
N LYS A 585 -39.65 44.50 3.07
CA LYS A 585 -40.33 43.83 1.94
C LYS A 585 -40.16 42.31 2.01
N LYS A 586 -38.93 41.83 2.16
CA LYS A 586 -38.60 40.39 2.31
C LYS A 586 -39.32 39.78 3.51
N TRP A 587 -39.42 40.54 4.60
CA TRP A 587 -40.11 40.12 5.82
C TRP A 587 -41.63 39.99 5.64
N ASN A 588 -42.28 40.90 4.92
CA ASN A 588 -43.72 40.80 4.62
C ASN A 588 -44.03 39.57 3.75
N GLU A 589 -43.13 39.20 2.84
CA GLU A 589 -43.26 38.02 2.00
C GLU A 589 -43.14 36.72 2.80
N GLU A 590 -42.28 36.67 3.82
CA GLU A 590 -42.16 35.50 4.72
C GLU A 590 -43.28 35.42 5.76
N SER A 591 -43.78 36.54 6.28
CA SER A 591 -44.96 36.53 7.16
C SER A 591 -46.14 35.85 6.47
N LYS A 592 -46.32 36.11 5.17
CA LYS A 592 -47.35 35.47 4.35
C LYS A 592 -47.16 33.95 4.24
N ARG A 593 -45.91 33.45 4.21
CA ARG A 593 -45.62 32.00 4.17
C ARG A 593 -45.91 31.31 5.50
N VAL A 594 -45.64 31.98 6.63
CA VAL A 594 -45.99 31.48 7.97
C VAL A 594 -47.50 31.44 8.15
N ASP A 595 -48.21 32.49 7.72
CA ASP A 595 -49.67 32.53 7.75
C ASP A 595 -50.29 31.42 6.88
N ASP A 596 -49.69 31.13 5.71
CA ASP A 596 -50.10 30.04 4.83
C ASP A 596 -49.89 28.66 5.46
N PHE A 597 -48.75 28.44 6.14
CA PHE A 597 -48.49 27.21 6.90
C PHE A 597 -49.51 27.00 8.03
N VAL A 598 -49.80 28.06 8.82
CA VAL A 598 -50.78 27.99 9.92
C VAL A 598 -52.18 27.74 9.38
N SER A 599 -52.55 28.39 8.27
CA SER A 599 -53.80 28.13 7.57
C SER A 599 -53.90 26.68 7.11
N ARG A 600 -52.83 26.14 6.50
CA ARG A 600 -52.78 24.76 6.03
C ARG A 600 -52.85 23.76 7.19
N TYR A 601 -52.13 24.00 8.29
CA TYR A 601 -52.19 23.16 9.48
C TYR A 601 -53.58 23.12 10.13
N ARG A 602 -54.33 24.23 10.10
CA ARG A 602 -55.72 24.26 10.60
C ARG A 602 -56.70 23.57 9.66
N ASN A 603 -56.52 23.75 8.35
CA ASN A 603 -57.54 23.45 7.36
C ASN A 603 -57.30 22.15 6.57
N ASP A 604 -56.09 21.56 6.65
CA ASP A 604 -55.72 20.30 6.00
C ASP A 604 -55.48 19.19 7.05
N PRO A 605 -56.46 18.29 7.26
CA PRO A 605 -56.37 17.22 8.25
C PRO A 605 -55.27 16.18 7.98
N ALA A 606 -54.83 16.02 6.73
CA ALA A 606 -53.74 15.10 6.39
C ALA A 606 -52.39 15.72 6.80
N PHE A 607 -52.16 16.97 6.41
CA PHE A 607 -50.99 17.75 6.82
C PHE A 607 -50.90 17.91 8.34
N LYS A 608 -52.03 18.16 9.02
CA LYS A 608 -52.10 18.22 10.47
C LYS A 608 -51.63 16.92 11.13
N ARG A 609 -52.10 15.76 10.64
CA ARG A 609 -51.73 14.44 11.18
C ARG A 609 -50.25 14.12 10.98
N GLU A 610 -49.69 14.51 9.85
CA GLU A 610 -48.26 14.35 9.54
C GLU A 610 -47.38 15.16 10.52
N VAL A 611 -47.74 16.43 10.74
CA VAL A 611 -47.05 17.32 11.69
C VAL A 611 -47.21 16.82 13.14
N ASP A 612 -48.41 16.39 13.53
CA ASP A 612 -48.69 15.82 14.85
C ASP A 612 -47.91 14.52 15.10
N GLN A 613 -47.74 13.67 14.08
CA GLN A 613 -46.99 12.42 14.19
C GLN A 613 -45.48 12.69 14.30
N GLY A 614 -44.95 13.61 13.49
CA GLY A 614 -43.54 14.03 13.59
C GLY A 614 -43.20 14.61 14.97
N ALA A 615 -44.11 15.38 15.58
CA ALA A 615 -43.95 15.87 16.94
C ALA A 615 -43.93 14.75 17.99
N ARG A 616 -44.77 13.71 17.82
CA ARG A 616 -44.79 12.52 18.70
C ARG A 616 -43.53 11.67 18.55
N ASP A 617 -43.02 11.50 17.35
CA ASP A 617 -41.82 10.69 17.09
C ASP A 617 -40.56 11.35 17.70
N VAL A 618 -40.48 12.68 17.65
CA VAL A 618 -39.44 13.45 18.34
C VAL A 618 -39.59 13.36 19.86
N ALA A 619 -40.81 13.44 20.38
CA ALA A 619 -41.07 13.22 21.80
C ALA A 619 -40.67 11.79 22.24
N GLY A 620 -40.91 10.78 21.39
CA GLY A 620 -40.51 9.40 21.64
C GLY A 620 -38.98 9.23 21.70
N LYS A 621 -38.23 9.85 20.79
CA LYS A 621 -36.76 9.82 20.78
C LYS A 621 -36.14 10.54 21.99
N VAL A 622 -36.74 11.65 22.40
CA VAL A 622 -36.26 12.46 23.55
C VAL A 622 -36.55 11.79 24.90
N LEU A 623 -37.55 10.90 24.98
CA LEU A 623 -37.86 10.16 26.21
C LEU A 623 -37.01 8.90 26.41
N THR A 624 -36.37 8.36 25.36
CA THR A 624 -35.49 7.18 25.46
C THR A 624 -34.02 7.51 25.71
N GLU A 625 -33.60 8.76 25.46
CA GLU A 625 -32.22 9.22 25.69
C GLU A 625 -32.14 10.08 26.97
N ASN A 626 -31.71 9.46 28.06
CA ASN A 626 -31.23 10.06 29.32
C ASN A 626 -31.94 11.34 29.82
N SER A 627 -32.75 11.13 30.87
CA SER A 627 -33.29 12.16 31.74
C SER A 627 -32.22 13.08 32.32
N ASN A 628 -32.01 14.25 31.71
CA ASN A 628 -31.56 15.50 32.32
C ASN A 628 -31.88 16.65 31.35
N GLY A 629 -32.91 17.45 31.67
CA GLY A 629 -33.38 18.58 30.85
C GLY A 629 -34.70 18.35 30.09
N ALA A 630 -34.96 17.12 29.65
CA ALA A 630 -36.15 16.76 28.86
C ALA A 630 -37.49 16.84 29.62
N GLY A 631 -37.49 16.76 30.96
CA GLY A 631 -38.69 16.92 31.79
C GLY A 631 -39.31 18.33 31.72
N LYS A 632 -38.50 19.37 31.43
CA LYS A 632 -38.98 20.75 31.26
C LYS A 632 -39.67 20.95 29.91
N ALA A 633 -39.22 20.24 28.87
CA ALA A 633 -39.87 20.22 27.56
C ALA A 633 -41.22 19.46 27.60
N TYR A 634 -41.33 18.40 28.41
CA TYR A 634 -42.57 17.64 28.62
C TYR A 634 -43.70 18.48 29.26
N ILE A 635 -43.37 19.31 30.24
CA ILE A 635 -44.32 20.25 30.89
C ILE A 635 -44.73 21.37 29.92
N SER A 636 -43.80 21.83 29.07
CA SER A 636 -44.05 22.83 28.01
C SER A 636 -44.99 22.30 26.92
N ALA A 637 -44.86 21.02 26.55
CA ALA A 637 -45.70 20.34 25.56
C ALA A 637 -47.14 20.10 26.09
N ARG A 638 -47.31 19.81 27.39
CA ARG A 638 -48.66 19.74 28.00
C ARG A 638 -49.32 21.11 28.16
N ALA A 639 -48.55 22.16 28.49
CA ALA A 639 -49.05 23.53 28.49
C ALA A 639 -49.52 23.98 27.09
N ALA A 640 -48.80 23.58 26.03
CA ALA A 640 -49.22 23.78 24.65
C ALA A 640 -50.49 22.98 24.28
N THR A 641 -50.68 21.79 24.85
CA THR A 641 -51.91 20.99 24.64
C THR A 641 -53.14 21.68 25.23
N GLY A 642 -53.03 22.33 26.39
CA GLY A 642 -54.11 23.14 27.00
C GLY A 642 -54.47 24.39 26.20
N ILE A 643 -53.48 24.98 25.51
CA ILE A 643 -53.66 26.11 24.59
C ILE A 643 -54.36 25.65 23.29
N ILE A 644 -54.16 24.40 22.87
CA ILE A 644 -54.81 23.79 21.70
C ILE A 644 -56.26 23.37 21.99
N THR A 645 -56.65 23.09 23.24
CA THR A 645 -58.02 22.69 23.63
C THR A 645 -59.00 23.85 23.88
N GLY A 646 -58.57 25.11 23.80
CA GLY A 646 -59.46 26.27 23.85
C GLY A 646 -59.77 26.85 25.25
N LEU A 647 -59.02 26.50 26.30
CA LEU A 647 -59.07 27.23 27.56
C LEU A 647 -58.03 28.37 27.50
N GLY A 648 -58.50 29.61 27.41
CA GLY A 648 -57.68 30.77 27.06
C GLY A 648 -56.61 31.19 28.10
N PRO A 649 -55.72 32.14 27.72
CA PRO A 649 -54.51 32.49 28.48
C PRO A 649 -54.71 33.24 29.81
N ALA A 650 -55.95 33.60 30.17
CA ALA A 650 -56.22 34.44 31.35
C ALA A 650 -56.37 33.66 32.67
N ALA A 651 -56.60 32.34 32.63
CA ALA A 651 -56.77 31.53 33.84
C ALA A 651 -55.43 30.98 34.40
N VAL A 652 -54.41 30.79 33.54
CA VAL A 652 -53.16 30.11 33.96
C VAL A 652 -52.17 31.07 34.64
N ILE A 653 -52.26 32.37 34.44
CA ILE A 653 -51.34 33.32 35.11
C ILE A 653 -51.87 33.69 36.52
N GLY A 654 -53.18 33.68 36.74
CA GLY A 654 -53.79 33.99 38.04
C GLY A 654 -53.75 32.84 39.05
N ASP A 655 -54.05 31.61 38.60
CA ASP A 655 -54.19 30.47 39.52
C ASP A 655 -52.88 29.69 39.73
N THR A 656 -51.95 29.73 38.77
CA THR A 656 -50.62 29.11 38.94
C THR A 656 -49.75 29.90 39.93
N VAL A 657 -49.97 31.22 40.03
CA VAL A 657 -49.27 32.06 41.02
C VAL A 657 -49.80 31.79 42.43
N ARG A 658 -51.14 31.65 42.62
CA ARG A 658 -51.71 31.29 43.94
C ARG A 658 -51.44 29.84 44.36
N ALA A 659 -51.37 28.89 43.43
CA ALA A 659 -51.07 27.49 43.73
C ALA A 659 -49.61 27.28 44.18
N VAL A 660 -48.70 28.12 43.72
CA VAL A 660 -47.29 28.10 44.14
C VAL A 660 -47.07 28.89 45.44
N GLU A 661 -47.90 29.89 45.74
CA GLU A 661 -47.80 30.74 46.94
C GLU A 661 -48.32 30.10 48.26
N GLN A 662 -49.12 29.02 48.24
CA GLN A 662 -49.77 28.47 49.46
C GLN A 662 -49.51 26.99 49.81
N GLY A 663 -48.60 26.29 49.13
CA GLY A 663 -47.96 25.08 49.68
C GLY A 663 -48.82 23.83 49.98
N ASN A 664 -50.04 23.70 49.45
CA ASN A 664 -50.85 22.48 49.61
C ASN A 664 -50.82 21.59 48.36
N GLY A 665 -50.75 20.27 48.58
CA GLY A 665 -50.60 19.25 47.54
C GLY A 665 -51.67 19.31 46.46
N MET A 666 -51.22 19.26 45.21
CA MET A 666 -52.01 19.44 43.98
C MET A 666 -53.24 18.51 43.84
N ALA A 667 -53.31 17.41 44.60
CA ALA A 667 -54.44 16.47 44.56
C ALA A 667 -55.70 16.96 45.30
N GLU A 668 -55.58 17.67 46.43
CA GLU A 668 -56.74 18.16 47.20
C GLU A 668 -57.39 19.39 46.54
N SER A 669 -56.59 20.23 45.88
CA SER A 669 -57.07 21.40 45.13
C SER A 669 -57.92 21.02 43.91
N LEU A 670 -57.74 19.80 43.38
CA LEU A 670 -58.51 19.29 42.24
C LEU A 670 -59.88 18.72 42.67
N ILE A 671 -60.00 18.26 43.92
CA ILE A 671 -61.26 17.76 44.51
C ILE A 671 -62.15 18.91 44.98
N SER A 672 -61.59 19.93 45.65
CA SER A 672 -62.40 21.07 46.13
C SER A 672 -62.89 22.00 45.02
N GLY A 673 -62.25 21.97 43.84
CA GLY A 673 -62.61 22.77 42.66
C GLY A 673 -63.70 22.14 41.78
N GLY A 674 -64.24 20.97 42.15
CA GLY A 674 -65.36 20.32 41.46
C GLY A 674 -65.05 19.74 40.07
N ILE A 675 -63.76 19.52 39.73
CA ILE A 675 -63.34 18.97 38.43
C ILE A 675 -63.41 17.43 38.40
N LEU A 676 -63.42 16.78 39.56
CA LEU A 676 -63.81 15.38 39.71
C LEU A 676 -65.21 15.35 40.36
N GLY A 677 -66.24 15.04 39.58
CA GLY A 677 -67.50 14.52 40.11
C GLY A 677 -67.43 13.00 40.15
N GLU A 678 -67.84 12.42 41.29
CA GLU A 678 -67.69 11.02 41.77
C GLU A 678 -66.79 10.06 40.96
#